data_AF-X0R087-F1
#
_entry.id   AF-X0R087-F1
#
_cell.length_a   1.000
_cell.length_b   1.000
_cell.length_c   1.000
_cell.angle_alpha   90.00
_cell.angle_beta   90.00
_cell.angle_gamma   90.00
#
_symmetry.space_group_name_H-M   'P 1'
#
loop_
_entity.id
_entity.type
_entity.pdbx_description
1 polymer ?
#
loop_
_entity_poly.entity_id
_entity_poly.type
_entity_poly.pdbx_seq_one_letter_code
_entity_poly.pdbx_strand_id
1 'polypeptide(L)'
;MSPNRHSISAVPTAKKLKTPLKASVVILTSVILSACGSSGSDSYTLNDIFDGSSPVITPTPTPTPTPTPTPTPTPTPTPTPTPTPTPTPTPEDTRTGVQSLNINAGSLGVFNTTTRDFTINEDGSTVDARADIASQNPATPDQPGLLPKVAINTSGSNDTELQNGFKAHKDSTDIVVAALGQTLPLDYTSTYKDFGDDLRIGHIDGKAEVVALGSTLPVNGVIVTGNATTAENMPMDGTVNYTGDATYRELGLDKAIEYGTSAFTADFVAKNVKGALTFSDKNIGLSADITGNEFSGTAAANNGYKTEGGFFGGDAQYLGGVYEGNGAQGTYGAEKDKVVTPTPTPTPTPTPTPTPTPTPTPTPTPTPTPTPTPTPTPTPTPTPTPTPTPTPTPTPINPDAKVDTEFTGFQSNTLSSKKGNFTADAIGYAEIRDDKSDFKETVDVDGSKVTVDNRAGNNFTGYDKFIARADMTKPDSVKEQVLINISGDADTDYGNGFKLHTESTKVQGPVALDLNYSSVYKNFDSQMQIGHVYGDPRTDLFGLGDLARVSTVYVQGNGTNLDDMQYMKDLAQYNIDNNINDGMVAYGGVATYMENLHLKDGVRGGPVVDGTSAFDVDFVGGKVAGTLSFAAGDYSYMPTGNKIDINADITGNTFAGNKNGIDTAGGFYGEDANFLGGVYQEALTQGGKGAQPGEGTTFQGTFGAEKQPNSK
;
A
#
# COMPACT_ATOMS: atom_id res chain seq x y z
N MET A 1 -62.57 -53.06 37.90
CA MET A 1 -62.41 -51.61 38.17
C MET A 1 -61.00 -51.38 38.72
N SER A 2 -60.39 -50.23 38.40
CA SER A 2 -59.12 -49.71 38.94
C SER A 2 -57.80 -50.48 38.64
N PRO A 3 -56.62 -49.81 38.67
CA PRO A 3 -55.52 -50.16 37.74
C PRO A 3 -54.07 -50.17 38.28
N ASN A 4 -53.17 -50.64 37.41
CA ASN A 4 -51.73 -50.35 37.16
C ASN A 4 -50.83 -49.60 38.19
N ARG A 5 -49.60 -50.15 38.34
CA ARG A 5 -48.32 -49.41 38.45
C ARG A 5 -47.46 -49.79 37.22
N HIS A 6 -47.04 -48.85 36.38
CA HIS A 6 -45.71 -48.20 36.34
C HIS A 6 -44.50 -49.12 36.03
N SER A 7 -43.91 -48.92 34.84
CA SER A 7 -42.45 -48.97 34.57
C SER A 7 -42.14 -48.13 33.31
N ILE A 8 -40.85 -47.91 33.00
CA ILE A 8 -40.36 -46.76 32.18
C ILE A 8 -39.48 -47.23 31.01
N SER A 9 -39.57 -46.54 29.86
CA SER A 9 -38.41 -46.27 28.98
C SER A 9 -38.67 -45.02 28.13
N ALA A 10 -37.64 -44.32 27.67
CA ALA A 10 -37.77 -43.02 26.99
C ALA A 10 -36.67 -42.75 25.95
N VAL A 11 -37.07 -42.19 24.80
CA VAL A 11 -36.20 -41.55 23.80
C VAL A 11 -36.98 -40.40 23.16
N PRO A 12 -36.45 -39.16 23.10
CA PRO A 12 -37.06 -38.08 22.33
C PRO A 12 -36.26 -37.71 21.07
N THR A 13 -36.98 -37.40 19.99
CA THR A 13 -36.45 -36.61 18.87
C THR A 13 -37.56 -35.68 18.40
N ALA A 14 -37.32 -34.37 18.40
CA ALA A 14 -38.35 -33.37 18.13
C ALA A 14 -37.88 -32.35 17.08
N LYS A 15 -38.72 -32.12 16.07
CA LYS A 15 -38.49 -31.16 14.98
C LYS A 15 -39.79 -30.40 14.72
N LYS A 16 -39.80 -29.07 14.87
CA LYS A 16 -40.94 -28.22 14.47
C LYS A 16 -40.52 -26.76 14.21
N LEU A 17 -41.12 -26.18 13.19
CA LEU A 17 -40.92 -24.80 12.71
C LEU A 17 -41.63 -23.76 13.59
N LYS A 18 -41.23 -22.49 13.46
CA LYS A 18 -42.14 -21.32 13.45
C LYS A 18 -41.49 -20.11 12.77
N THR A 19 -42.29 -19.33 12.04
CA THR A 19 -41.94 -18.05 11.37
C THR A 19 -42.92 -16.96 11.85
N PRO A 20 -42.63 -15.66 11.61
CA PRO A 20 -43.68 -14.82 11.01
C PRO A 20 -43.24 -13.68 10.07
N LEU A 21 -44.18 -13.32 9.19
CA LEU A 21 -44.32 -12.21 8.22
C LEU A 21 -43.73 -10.82 8.56
N LYS A 22 -43.33 -10.10 7.48
CA LYS A 22 -43.95 -8.83 6.98
C LYS A 22 -43.29 -8.38 5.65
N ALA A 23 -43.76 -7.35 4.93
CA ALA A 23 -45.04 -7.21 4.20
C ALA A 23 -45.03 -5.91 3.35
N SER A 24 -45.50 -5.96 2.10
CA SER A 24 -45.88 -4.80 1.26
C SER A 24 -46.78 -5.25 0.09
N VAL A 25 -47.56 -4.34 -0.51
CA VAL A 25 -48.72 -4.64 -1.38
C VAL A 25 -49.00 -3.48 -2.35
N VAL A 26 -49.35 -3.79 -3.62
CA VAL A 26 -50.25 -3.05 -4.57
C VAL A 26 -50.30 -3.89 -5.89
N ILE A 27 -51.40 -4.51 -6.39
CA ILE A 27 -52.78 -4.07 -6.78
C ILE A 27 -52.78 -3.56 -8.26
N LEU A 28 -53.63 -3.99 -9.23
CA LEU A 28 -55.12 -3.98 -9.32
C LEU A 28 -55.75 -4.96 -10.41
N THR A 29 -57.01 -5.33 -10.19
CA THR A 29 -58.11 -6.08 -10.92
C THR A 29 -58.17 -6.43 -12.44
N SER A 30 -58.46 -7.72 -12.68
CA SER A 30 -59.56 -8.40 -13.46
C SER A 30 -60.68 -7.70 -14.28
N VAL A 31 -61.13 -8.33 -15.39
CA VAL A 31 -62.49 -8.28 -16.03
C VAL A 31 -62.91 -9.70 -16.54
N ILE A 32 -64.08 -9.91 -17.20
CA ILE A 32 -65.07 -10.96 -16.86
C ILE A 32 -65.91 -11.54 -18.06
N LEU A 33 -66.41 -12.80 -17.93
CA LEU A 33 -67.49 -13.52 -18.68
C LEU A 33 -67.33 -13.75 -20.22
N SER A 34 -67.75 -14.87 -20.83
CA SER A 34 -69.13 -15.41 -20.92
C SER A 34 -69.18 -16.90 -21.38
N ALA A 35 -70.34 -17.57 -21.32
CA ALA A 35 -70.50 -19.00 -21.69
C ALA A 35 -71.87 -19.36 -22.33
N CYS A 36 -71.88 -20.38 -23.19
CA CYS A 36 -73.05 -21.17 -23.67
C CYS A 36 -72.50 -22.39 -24.44
N GLY A 37 -73.10 -23.60 -24.52
CA GLY A 37 -74.33 -24.17 -23.93
C GLY A 37 -74.21 -25.70 -23.86
N SER A 38 -75.24 -26.43 -23.42
CA SER A 38 -75.14 -27.84 -22.96
C SER A 38 -76.11 -28.85 -23.62
N SER A 39 -76.10 -30.10 -23.12
CA SER A 39 -76.89 -31.31 -23.49
C SER A 39 -76.33 -32.15 -24.66
N GLY A 40 -76.35 -33.49 -24.61
CA GLY A 40 -76.67 -34.41 -23.49
C GLY A 40 -76.60 -35.90 -23.89
N SER A 41 -76.55 -36.81 -22.90
CA SER A 41 -77.02 -38.24 -22.89
C SER A 41 -76.98 -39.06 -24.21
N ASP A 42 -76.34 -40.24 -24.31
CA ASP A 42 -76.35 -41.38 -23.37
C ASP A 42 -75.20 -42.39 -23.58
N SER A 43 -75.10 -43.38 -22.68
CA SER A 43 -74.11 -44.48 -22.70
C SER A 43 -74.64 -45.80 -23.27
N TYR A 44 -73.86 -46.53 -24.08
CA TYR A 44 -73.98 -48.00 -24.27
C TYR A 44 -72.62 -48.70 -24.48
N THR A 45 -72.62 -50.03 -24.60
CA THR A 45 -71.57 -50.94 -24.12
C THR A 45 -70.62 -51.53 -25.18
N LEU A 46 -69.57 -52.23 -24.71
CA LEU A 46 -68.68 -53.05 -25.53
C LEU A 46 -69.40 -54.25 -26.19
N ASN A 47 -68.84 -54.67 -27.34
CA ASN A 47 -68.93 -55.97 -28.01
C ASN A 47 -70.31 -56.46 -28.47
N ASP A 48 -70.67 -56.20 -29.74
CA ASP A 48 -70.90 -57.22 -30.81
C ASP A 48 -71.38 -56.54 -32.12
N ILE A 49 -71.21 -57.08 -33.35
CA ILE A 49 -70.45 -58.26 -33.83
C ILE A 49 -69.92 -57.97 -35.28
N PHE A 50 -69.34 -58.97 -35.97
CA PHE A 50 -68.86 -58.90 -37.36
C PHE A 50 -69.96 -58.68 -38.42
N ASP A 51 -69.72 -57.79 -39.40
CA ASP A 51 -69.66 -58.15 -40.83
C ASP A 51 -68.77 -57.13 -41.58
N GLY A 52 -68.30 -57.45 -42.80
CA GLY A 52 -67.15 -56.80 -43.42
C GLY A 52 -67.41 -55.97 -44.68
N SER A 53 -66.55 -54.95 -44.88
CA SER A 53 -66.15 -54.47 -46.21
C SER A 53 -64.81 -53.72 -46.11
N SER A 54 -63.91 -53.91 -47.08
CA SER A 54 -62.57 -53.31 -47.08
C SER A 54 -62.44 -52.17 -48.09
N PRO A 55 -62.21 -50.93 -47.63
CA PRO A 55 -61.56 -49.88 -48.43
C PRO A 55 -60.07 -49.76 -48.08
N VAL A 56 -59.26 -49.50 -49.11
CA VAL A 56 -57.79 -49.45 -49.05
C VAL A 56 -57.27 -48.37 -48.10
N ILE A 57 -56.28 -48.72 -47.26
CA ILE A 57 -55.49 -47.74 -46.49
C ILE A 57 -54.27 -47.32 -47.33
N THR A 58 -54.23 -46.05 -47.74
CA THR A 58 -53.08 -45.47 -48.44
C THR A 58 -52.05 -44.96 -47.43
N PRO A 59 -50.75 -45.31 -47.54
CA PRO A 59 -49.73 -44.88 -46.58
C PRO A 59 -49.44 -43.38 -46.68
N THR A 60 -49.26 -42.74 -45.52
CA THR A 60 -48.77 -41.35 -45.41
C THR A 60 -47.32 -41.27 -45.93
N PRO A 61 -46.98 -40.34 -46.83
CA PRO A 61 -45.61 -40.21 -47.33
C PRO A 61 -44.66 -39.67 -46.25
N THR A 62 -43.54 -40.36 -46.05
CA THR A 62 -42.40 -39.87 -45.25
C THR A 62 -41.82 -38.60 -45.88
N PRO A 63 -41.50 -37.55 -45.11
CA PRO A 63 -40.90 -36.34 -45.66
C PRO A 63 -39.51 -36.62 -46.24
N THR A 64 -39.27 -36.17 -47.48
CA THR A 64 -37.96 -36.20 -48.12
C THR A 64 -36.94 -35.39 -47.29
N PRO A 65 -35.70 -35.88 -47.07
CA PRO A 65 -34.69 -35.11 -46.38
C PRO A 65 -34.36 -33.83 -47.16
N THR A 66 -34.49 -32.68 -46.50
CA THR A 66 -33.96 -31.40 -46.98
C THR A 66 -32.47 -31.56 -47.30
N PRO A 67 -31.96 -31.07 -48.45
CA PRO A 67 -30.53 -31.10 -48.70
C PRO A 67 -29.80 -30.34 -47.60
N THR A 68 -28.91 -31.03 -46.89
CA THR A 68 -28.03 -30.41 -45.90
C THR A 68 -27.27 -29.27 -46.58
N PRO A 69 -27.26 -28.04 -46.04
CA PRO A 69 -26.48 -26.97 -46.63
C PRO A 69 -25.02 -27.41 -46.66
N THR A 70 -24.40 -27.36 -47.85
CA THR A 70 -22.96 -27.55 -47.99
C THR A 70 -22.27 -26.64 -46.97
N PRO A 71 -21.39 -27.15 -46.10
CA PRO A 71 -20.74 -26.30 -45.12
C PRO A 71 -19.95 -25.23 -45.86
N THR A 72 -20.36 -23.96 -45.69
CA THR A 72 -19.51 -22.82 -46.00
C THR A 72 -18.15 -23.11 -45.36
N PRO A 73 -17.02 -22.99 -46.09
CA PRO A 73 -15.72 -23.26 -45.50
C PRO A 73 -15.58 -22.39 -44.27
N THR A 74 -15.52 -23.01 -43.10
CA THR A 74 -15.26 -22.32 -41.84
C THR A 74 -13.99 -21.51 -42.06
N PRO A 75 -13.98 -20.19 -41.74
CA PRO A 75 -12.75 -19.43 -41.86
C PRO A 75 -11.68 -20.19 -41.10
N THR A 76 -10.58 -20.55 -41.80
CA THR A 76 -9.45 -21.23 -41.18
C THR A 76 -9.13 -20.45 -39.92
N PRO A 77 -9.12 -21.08 -38.73
CA PRO A 77 -8.91 -20.33 -37.50
C PRO A 77 -7.59 -19.60 -37.67
N THR A 78 -7.65 -18.26 -37.73
CA THR A 78 -6.47 -17.42 -37.53
C THR A 78 -5.79 -17.99 -36.30
N PRO A 79 -4.51 -18.41 -36.39
CA PRO A 79 -3.88 -19.11 -35.29
C PRO A 79 -4.08 -18.26 -34.04
N THR A 80 -4.81 -18.82 -33.06
CA THR A 80 -5.05 -18.15 -31.78
C THR A 80 -3.69 -17.62 -31.35
N PRO A 81 -3.55 -16.30 -31.08
CA PRO A 81 -2.26 -15.76 -30.68
C PRO A 81 -1.75 -16.66 -29.55
N THR A 82 -0.57 -17.28 -29.77
CA THR A 82 0.07 -18.07 -28.72
C THR A 82 0.05 -17.18 -27.49
N PRO A 83 -0.58 -17.60 -26.38
CA PRO A 83 -0.94 -16.69 -25.31
C PRO A 83 0.30 -15.90 -24.96
N THR A 84 0.25 -14.59 -25.22
CA THR A 84 1.36 -13.70 -24.88
C THR A 84 1.70 -14.03 -23.44
N PRO A 85 2.93 -14.45 -23.14
CA PRO A 85 3.25 -14.90 -21.80
C PRO A 85 2.79 -13.80 -20.85
N THR A 86 1.91 -14.15 -19.91
CA THR A 86 1.51 -13.23 -18.84
C THR A 86 2.80 -12.62 -18.33
N PRO A 87 2.96 -11.28 -18.35
CA PRO A 87 4.24 -10.67 -18.02
C PRO A 87 4.65 -11.21 -16.66
N THR A 88 5.79 -11.90 -16.60
CA THR A 88 6.32 -12.44 -15.35
C THR A 88 6.36 -11.28 -14.38
N PRO A 89 5.68 -11.36 -13.22
CA PRO A 89 5.59 -10.22 -12.33
C PRO A 89 6.99 -9.78 -11.93
N THR A 90 7.32 -8.53 -12.26
CA THR A 90 8.63 -7.97 -11.97
C THR A 90 8.81 -7.95 -10.45
N PRO A 91 9.94 -8.44 -9.91
CA PRO A 91 10.31 -8.19 -8.53
C PRO A 91 10.59 -6.70 -8.31
N GLU A 92 10.88 -6.30 -7.07
CA GLU A 92 11.24 -4.91 -6.75
C GLU A 92 12.44 -4.44 -7.57
N ASP A 93 12.35 -3.24 -8.17
CA ASP A 93 13.45 -2.59 -8.90
C ASP A 93 14.67 -2.30 -7.98
N THR A 94 14.46 -2.28 -6.66
CA THR A 94 15.48 -2.10 -5.63
C THR A 94 15.93 -3.44 -5.05
N ARG A 95 17.24 -3.72 -5.09
CA ARG A 95 17.81 -4.90 -4.43
C ARG A 95 17.77 -4.75 -2.91
N THR A 96 17.31 -5.77 -2.22
CA THR A 96 17.23 -5.89 -0.75
C THR A 96 18.05 -7.10 -0.27
N GLY A 97 18.10 -7.37 1.03
CA GLY A 97 18.83 -8.53 1.55
C GLY A 97 19.08 -8.53 3.06
N VAL A 98 19.81 -9.56 3.53
CA VAL A 98 20.19 -9.75 4.93
C VAL A 98 21.70 -9.99 5.05
N GLN A 99 22.35 -9.37 6.03
CA GLN A 99 23.78 -9.52 6.32
C GLN A 99 24.01 -9.90 7.80
N SER A 100 25.08 -10.65 8.07
CA SER A 100 25.73 -10.71 9.38
C SER A 100 27.24 -10.56 9.22
N LEU A 101 27.91 -9.95 10.20
CA LEU A 101 29.34 -9.64 10.17
C LEU A 101 29.97 -9.96 11.54
N ASN A 102 30.72 -11.06 11.60
CA ASN A 102 31.46 -11.52 12.78
C ASN A 102 32.91 -11.04 12.76
N ILE A 103 33.29 -10.14 13.68
CA ILE A 103 34.67 -9.67 13.89
C ILE A 103 35.15 -10.11 15.28
N ASN A 104 35.96 -11.17 15.37
CA ASN A 104 36.42 -11.67 16.67
C ASN A 104 37.73 -10.99 17.10
N ALA A 105 37.62 -9.95 17.93
CA ALA A 105 38.77 -9.17 18.40
C ALA A 105 39.41 -9.63 19.72
N GLY A 106 38.96 -10.76 20.30
CA GLY A 106 39.60 -11.45 21.43
C GLY A 106 39.97 -10.54 22.62
N SER A 107 41.22 -10.09 22.67
CA SER A 107 41.79 -9.27 23.76
C SER A 107 41.43 -7.79 23.72
N LEU A 108 40.77 -7.29 22.66
CA LEU A 108 40.44 -5.86 22.50
C LEU A 108 39.05 -5.46 23.01
N GLY A 109 38.17 -6.44 23.27
CA GLY A 109 36.78 -6.19 23.70
C GLY A 109 35.82 -7.22 23.14
N VAL A 110 34.56 -7.17 23.60
CA VAL A 110 33.49 -8.07 23.14
C VAL A 110 32.76 -7.39 21.98
N PHE A 111 33.13 -7.77 20.76
CA PHE A 111 32.46 -7.38 19.52
C PHE A 111 31.45 -8.48 19.17
N ASN A 112 30.19 -8.27 19.54
CA ASN A 112 29.09 -9.18 19.21
C ASN A 112 28.25 -8.58 18.07
N THR A 113 27.80 -9.44 17.17
CA THR A 113 27.06 -9.14 15.92
C THR A 113 25.67 -8.53 16.18
N THR A 114 24.99 -7.85 15.23
CA THR A 114 24.92 -8.00 13.77
C THR A 114 24.74 -6.65 13.04
N THR A 115 24.92 -6.62 11.71
CA THR A 115 24.74 -5.44 10.84
C THR A 115 23.59 -5.66 9.88
N ARG A 116 22.46 -4.96 10.12
CA ARG A 116 21.16 -5.28 9.51
C ARG A 116 20.83 -4.34 8.36
N ASP A 117 20.91 -3.04 8.60
CA ASP A 117 21.06 -2.08 7.50
C ASP A 117 22.41 -2.32 6.80
N PHE A 118 22.40 -2.27 5.48
CA PHE A 118 23.56 -2.12 4.61
C PHE A 118 23.10 -1.48 3.30
N THR A 119 24.02 -0.94 2.51
CA THR A 119 23.68 -0.36 1.19
C THR A 119 24.26 -1.26 0.11
N ILE A 120 23.43 -1.63 -0.86
CA ILE A 120 23.79 -2.41 -2.04
C ILE A 120 23.90 -1.44 -3.22
N ASN A 121 24.88 -1.62 -4.11
CA ASN A 121 24.92 -0.88 -5.37
C ASN A 121 23.93 -1.47 -6.40
N GLU A 122 23.63 -0.70 -7.46
CA GLU A 122 22.59 -1.03 -8.44
C GLU A 122 22.77 -2.40 -9.13
N ASP A 123 24.01 -2.88 -9.31
CA ASP A 123 24.32 -4.17 -9.93
C ASP A 123 24.59 -5.32 -8.93
N GLY A 124 24.52 -5.06 -7.61
CA GLY A 124 24.78 -6.03 -6.55
C GLY A 124 26.25 -6.47 -6.39
N SER A 125 27.19 -5.90 -7.14
CA SER A 125 28.62 -6.25 -7.06
C SER A 125 29.35 -5.68 -5.83
N THR A 126 28.81 -4.67 -5.15
CA THR A 126 29.44 -4.01 -3.99
C THR A 126 28.42 -3.74 -2.87
N VAL A 127 28.84 -3.94 -1.62
CA VAL A 127 28.02 -3.73 -0.42
C VAL A 127 28.77 -2.93 0.65
N ASP A 128 28.13 -1.90 1.19
CA ASP A 128 28.57 -1.15 2.37
C ASP A 128 28.27 -1.93 3.65
N ALA A 129 29.22 -2.76 4.08
CA ALA A 129 29.15 -3.47 5.36
C ALA A 129 29.22 -2.46 6.53
N ARG A 130 28.21 -2.45 7.40
CA ARG A 130 28.07 -1.50 8.52
C ARG A 130 28.95 -1.86 9.72
N ALA A 131 30.26 -1.98 9.53
CA ALA A 131 31.18 -2.25 10.64
C ALA A 131 31.13 -1.16 11.74
N ASP A 132 30.59 0.02 11.44
CA ASP A 132 30.21 1.09 12.37
C ASP A 132 29.05 0.74 13.33
N ILE A 133 28.20 -0.23 13.00
CA ILE A 133 27.23 -0.85 13.91
C ILE A 133 27.85 -2.07 14.60
N ALA A 134 28.56 -2.94 13.86
CA ALA A 134 29.22 -4.14 14.41
C ALA A 134 30.25 -3.84 15.53
N SER A 135 30.71 -2.59 15.60
CA SER A 135 31.70 -2.11 16.56
C SER A 135 31.17 -1.11 17.59
N GLN A 136 29.84 -0.97 17.70
CA GLN A 136 29.21 -0.27 18.82
C GLN A 136 29.35 -1.08 20.11
N ASN A 137 29.55 -0.38 21.22
CA ASN A 137 29.57 -1.00 22.54
C ASN A 137 28.11 -1.24 23.00
N PRO A 138 27.68 -2.49 23.26
CA PRO A 138 26.31 -2.79 23.69
C PRO A 138 25.88 -2.11 25.00
N ALA A 139 26.83 -1.62 25.82
CA ALA A 139 26.54 -0.86 27.04
C ALA A 139 26.38 0.67 26.80
N THR A 140 26.66 1.18 25.59
CA THR A 140 26.52 2.60 25.21
C THR A 140 26.09 2.70 23.73
N PRO A 141 24.84 2.33 23.39
CA PRO A 141 24.38 2.31 21.99
C PRO A 141 24.32 3.71 21.35
N ASP A 142 24.19 4.78 22.14
CA ASP A 142 24.16 6.17 21.67
C ASP A 142 25.55 6.72 21.29
N GLN A 143 26.57 5.86 21.18
CA GLN A 143 27.92 6.21 20.76
C GLN A 143 28.28 5.51 19.45
N PRO A 144 28.88 6.20 18.46
CA PRO A 144 29.27 5.58 17.20
C PRO A 144 30.31 4.47 17.44
N GLY A 145 30.24 3.41 16.63
CA GLY A 145 31.17 2.30 16.69
C GLY A 145 32.61 2.69 16.39
N LEU A 146 33.54 1.83 16.80
CA LEU A 146 34.99 2.08 16.64
C LEU A 146 35.47 2.04 15.18
N LEU A 147 34.74 1.38 14.29
CA LEU A 147 35.05 1.21 12.86
C LEU A 147 34.14 2.09 11.98
N PRO A 148 34.56 2.46 10.76
CA PRO A 148 33.68 3.08 9.76
C PRO A 148 32.77 2.05 9.07
N LYS A 149 31.88 2.51 8.18
CA LYS A 149 31.35 1.65 7.10
C LYS A 149 32.51 1.14 6.23
N VAL A 150 32.39 -0.06 5.67
CA VAL A 150 33.41 -0.65 4.79
C VAL A 150 32.74 -1.15 3.52
N ALA A 151 33.09 -0.56 2.37
CA ALA A 151 32.68 -1.05 1.06
C ALA A 151 33.41 -2.37 0.74
N ILE A 152 32.65 -3.40 0.38
CA ILE A 152 33.11 -4.75 0.08
C ILE A 152 32.59 -5.18 -1.30
N ASN A 153 33.49 -5.56 -2.20
CA ASN A 153 33.16 -6.11 -3.51
C ASN A 153 32.82 -7.61 -3.37
N THR A 154 31.60 -7.99 -3.74
CA THR A 154 31.11 -9.37 -3.66
C THR A 154 31.49 -10.19 -4.90
N SER A 155 31.73 -9.54 -6.03
CA SER A 155 32.07 -10.18 -7.32
C SER A 155 32.86 -9.26 -8.24
N GLY A 156 33.59 -9.84 -9.20
CA GLY A 156 34.32 -9.10 -10.23
C GLY A 156 34.59 -9.90 -11.51
N SER A 157 35.46 -9.34 -12.37
CA SER A 157 35.72 -9.88 -13.72
C SER A 157 36.79 -10.98 -13.78
N ASN A 158 37.37 -11.39 -12.65
CA ASN A 158 38.47 -12.36 -12.56
C ASN A 158 38.16 -13.51 -11.57
N ASP A 159 36.89 -13.78 -11.35
CA ASP A 159 36.44 -14.62 -10.25
C ASP A 159 36.69 -16.11 -10.52
N THR A 160 37.02 -16.85 -9.46
CA THR A 160 37.43 -18.26 -9.55
C THR A 160 36.25 -19.17 -9.27
N GLU A 161 35.81 -19.95 -10.26
CA GLU A 161 34.79 -20.99 -10.10
C GLU A 161 35.21 -22.05 -9.05
N LEU A 162 34.25 -22.46 -8.21
CA LEU A 162 34.39 -23.43 -7.14
C LEU A 162 33.41 -24.60 -7.31
N GLN A 163 33.22 -25.39 -6.26
CA GLN A 163 32.23 -26.47 -6.22
C GLN A 163 30.78 -25.91 -6.23
N ASN A 164 29.83 -26.69 -6.75
CA ASN A 164 28.39 -26.40 -6.82
C ASN A 164 27.99 -25.08 -7.53
N GLY A 165 28.90 -24.45 -8.29
CA GLY A 165 28.65 -23.16 -8.95
C GLY A 165 28.77 -21.96 -8.02
N PHE A 166 29.43 -22.10 -6.87
CA PHE A 166 29.97 -20.96 -6.14
C PHE A 166 31.21 -20.40 -6.85
N LYS A 167 31.50 -19.12 -6.63
CA LYS A 167 32.67 -18.40 -7.16
C LYS A 167 33.40 -17.70 -6.01
N ALA A 168 34.70 -17.50 -6.15
CA ALA A 168 35.52 -16.68 -5.26
C ALA A 168 36.04 -15.43 -5.96
N HIS A 169 35.65 -14.26 -5.45
CA HIS A 169 36.27 -12.97 -5.69
C HIS A 169 37.35 -12.71 -4.63
N LYS A 170 38.46 -12.06 -4.99
CA LYS A 170 39.55 -11.70 -4.06
C LYS A 170 39.93 -10.25 -4.23
N ASP A 171 39.94 -9.52 -3.12
CA ASP A 171 40.15 -8.08 -3.11
C ASP A 171 40.68 -7.60 -1.74
N SER A 172 41.04 -6.33 -1.63
CA SER A 172 41.65 -5.72 -0.45
C SER A 172 41.17 -4.28 -0.25
N THR A 173 40.83 -3.91 0.99
CA THR A 173 40.35 -2.55 1.31
C THR A 173 40.95 -2.03 2.62
N ASP A 174 41.08 -0.70 2.76
CA ASP A 174 41.74 -0.04 3.88
C ASP A 174 40.70 0.53 4.88
N ILE A 175 40.61 -0.06 6.08
CA ILE A 175 39.68 0.38 7.12
C ILE A 175 40.32 1.49 7.94
N VAL A 176 39.87 2.74 7.75
CA VAL A 176 40.38 3.91 8.47
C VAL A 176 39.72 4.05 9.84
N VAL A 177 40.42 3.61 10.89
CA VAL A 177 39.99 3.66 12.29
C VAL A 177 40.36 5.01 12.90
N ALA A 178 39.53 6.02 12.61
CA ALA A 178 39.76 7.41 13.02
C ALA A 178 40.01 7.58 14.54
N ALA A 179 39.28 6.82 15.38
CA ALA A 179 39.43 6.83 16.84
C ALA A 179 40.80 6.36 17.35
N LEU A 180 41.55 5.59 16.53
CA LEU A 180 42.88 5.07 16.86
C LEU A 180 44.00 5.70 16.01
N GLY A 181 43.67 6.62 15.09
CA GLY A 181 44.62 7.23 14.15
C GLY A 181 45.32 6.20 13.23
N GLN A 182 44.66 5.08 12.93
CA GLN A 182 45.25 3.93 12.24
C GLN A 182 44.43 3.51 11.03
N THR A 183 45.10 2.98 10.02
CA THR A 183 44.47 2.23 8.92
C THR A 183 44.75 0.75 9.13
N LEU A 184 43.71 -0.08 9.03
CA LEU A 184 43.80 -1.54 9.08
C LEU A 184 43.56 -2.09 7.67
N PRO A 185 44.58 -2.64 6.98
CA PRO A 185 44.35 -3.31 5.70
C PRO A 185 43.56 -4.61 5.93
N LEU A 186 42.46 -4.75 5.20
CA LEU A 186 41.61 -5.94 5.15
C LEU A 186 41.84 -6.65 3.82
N ASP A 187 42.56 -7.77 3.84
CA ASP A 187 42.56 -8.75 2.74
C ASP A 187 41.33 -9.64 2.88
N TYR A 188 40.54 -9.83 1.83
CA TYR A 188 39.34 -10.68 1.90
C TYR A 188 39.07 -11.49 0.62
N THR A 189 38.28 -12.54 0.78
CA THR A 189 37.72 -13.36 -0.30
C THR A 189 36.21 -13.37 -0.14
N SER A 190 35.47 -12.81 -1.10
CA SER A 190 34.03 -13.03 -1.16
C SER A 190 33.77 -14.35 -1.88
N THR A 191 33.00 -15.24 -1.26
CA THR A 191 32.61 -16.53 -1.84
C THR A 191 31.11 -16.55 -2.01
N TYR A 192 30.61 -16.54 -3.25
CA TYR A 192 29.20 -16.29 -3.53
C TYR A 192 28.63 -17.24 -4.59
N LYS A 193 27.30 -17.32 -4.69
CA LYS A 193 26.56 -18.02 -5.75
C LYS A 193 25.33 -17.21 -6.14
N ASP A 194 25.07 -17.15 -7.44
CA ASP A 194 23.88 -16.54 -8.04
C ASP A 194 22.81 -17.62 -8.33
N PHE A 195 21.54 -17.23 -8.20
CA PHE A 195 20.32 -18.00 -8.51
C PHE A 195 19.46 -17.13 -9.43
N GLY A 196 19.58 -17.36 -10.74
CA GLY A 196 19.08 -16.40 -11.74
C GLY A 196 19.78 -15.04 -11.60
N ASP A 197 19.09 -13.97 -12.00
CA ASP A 197 19.54 -12.58 -11.83
C ASP A 197 19.00 -11.96 -10.52
N ASP A 198 18.13 -12.67 -9.81
CA ASP A 198 17.30 -12.14 -8.71
C ASP A 198 17.78 -12.50 -7.30
N LEU A 199 18.64 -13.50 -7.11
CA LEU A 199 19.16 -13.89 -5.79
C LEU A 199 20.66 -14.21 -5.83
N ARG A 200 21.41 -13.67 -4.88
CA ARG A 200 22.80 -13.98 -4.56
C ARG A 200 22.93 -14.36 -3.09
N ILE A 201 23.68 -15.43 -2.81
CA ILE A 201 24.08 -15.82 -1.44
C ILE A 201 25.60 -15.86 -1.33
N GLY A 202 26.18 -15.57 -0.17
CA GLY A 202 27.63 -15.65 -0.02
C GLY A 202 28.22 -15.41 1.36
N HIS A 203 29.54 -15.51 1.40
CA HIS A 203 30.44 -15.25 2.52
C HIS A 203 31.42 -14.13 2.18
N ILE A 204 31.94 -13.45 3.20
CA ILE A 204 33.03 -12.49 3.11
C ILE A 204 34.09 -12.91 4.14
N ASP A 205 35.11 -13.63 3.68
CA ASP A 205 36.11 -14.26 4.55
C ASP A 205 37.44 -13.50 4.43
N GLY A 206 37.86 -12.80 5.50
CA GLY A 206 39.04 -11.93 5.47
C GLY A 206 39.82 -11.81 6.77
N LYS A 207 40.96 -11.12 6.69
CA LYS A 207 41.85 -10.80 7.81
C LYS A 207 42.19 -9.30 7.82
N ALA A 208 42.05 -8.65 8.97
CA ALA A 208 42.57 -7.29 9.18
C ALA A 208 43.84 -7.33 10.04
N GLU A 209 44.91 -6.66 9.62
CA GLU A 209 46.20 -6.69 10.33
C GLU A 209 46.40 -5.47 11.24
N VAL A 210 46.41 -5.68 12.55
CA VAL A 210 46.60 -4.61 13.55
C VAL A 210 48.08 -4.36 13.76
N VAL A 211 48.66 -3.58 12.85
CA VAL A 211 50.11 -3.26 12.78
C VAL A 211 50.70 -2.81 14.11
N ALA A 212 49.95 -2.03 14.91
CA ALA A 212 50.42 -1.53 16.21
C ALA A 212 50.51 -2.60 17.32
N LEU A 213 49.89 -3.78 17.13
CA LEU A 213 49.86 -4.87 18.12
C LEU A 213 50.48 -6.18 17.61
N GLY A 214 50.74 -6.29 16.30
CA GLY A 214 51.26 -7.53 15.68
C GLY A 214 50.22 -8.66 15.65
N SER A 215 48.93 -8.33 15.70
CA SER A 215 47.81 -9.27 15.78
C SER A 215 46.93 -9.23 14.53
N THR A 216 46.44 -10.39 14.11
CA THR A 216 45.46 -10.53 13.01
C THR A 216 44.05 -10.69 13.56
N LEU A 217 43.09 -10.00 12.94
CA LEU A 217 41.67 -10.07 13.28
C LEU A 217 40.91 -10.83 12.17
N PRO A 218 40.24 -11.95 12.46
CA PRO A 218 39.35 -12.58 11.48
C PRO A 218 38.08 -11.74 11.29
N VAL A 219 37.77 -11.45 10.02
CA VAL A 219 36.53 -10.79 9.58
C VAL A 219 35.73 -11.82 8.79
N ASN A 220 34.53 -12.16 9.27
CA ASN A 220 33.72 -13.23 8.73
C ASN A 220 32.30 -12.73 8.48
N GLY A 221 31.98 -12.34 7.26
CA GLY A 221 30.62 -11.98 6.85
C GLY A 221 29.84 -13.14 6.24
N VAL A 222 28.52 -13.08 6.36
CA VAL A 222 27.55 -13.80 5.51
C VAL A 222 26.55 -12.80 4.96
N ILE A 223 26.10 -13.04 3.72
CA ILE A 223 25.22 -12.11 3.03
C ILE A 223 24.27 -12.85 2.08
N VAL A 224 23.04 -12.37 2.00
CA VAL A 224 22.09 -12.68 0.94
C VAL A 224 21.57 -11.35 0.38
N THR A 225 21.56 -11.20 -0.94
CA THR A 225 21.03 -10.03 -1.65
C THR A 225 20.19 -10.46 -2.84
N GLY A 226 19.18 -9.68 -3.20
CA GLY A 226 18.33 -10.02 -4.35
C GLY A 226 17.29 -8.97 -4.69
N ASN A 227 16.61 -9.16 -5.83
CA ASN A 227 15.39 -8.42 -6.16
C ASN A 227 14.26 -9.05 -5.34
N ALA A 228 13.71 -8.34 -4.35
CA ALA A 228 12.67 -8.91 -3.49
C ALA A 228 11.39 -9.22 -4.28
N THR A 229 10.69 -10.29 -3.90
CA THR A 229 9.32 -10.51 -4.36
C THR A 229 8.43 -9.42 -3.75
N THR A 230 7.79 -8.60 -4.59
CA THR A 230 6.86 -7.58 -4.09
C THR A 230 5.72 -8.22 -3.30
N ALA A 231 5.13 -7.52 -2.32
CA ALA A 231 4.11 -8.08 -1.44
C ALA A 231 2.86 -8.59 -2.19
N GLU A 232 2.51 -7.98 -3.32
CA GLU A 232 1.38 -8.38 -4.18
C GLU A 232 1.65 -9.68 -4.95
N ASN A 233 2.92 -10.00 -5.19
CA ASN A 233 3.37 -11.19 -5.91
C ASN A 233 3.80 -12.32 -4.97
N MET A 234 3.65 -12.14 -3.67
CA MET A 234 3.84 -13.22 -2.69
C MET A 234 2.72 -14.27 -2.83
N PRO A 235 3.04 -15.58 -2.96
CA PRO A 235 2.01 -16.62 -3.01
C PRO A 235 1.18 -16.63 -1.72
N MET A 236 -0.13 -16.39 -1.83
CA MET A 236 -1.01 -16.32 -0.65
C MET A 236 -1.56 -17.69 -0.23
N ASP A 237 -1.64 -18.64 -1.16
CA ASP A 237 -2.28 -19.95 -0.98
C ASP A 237 -1.29 -21.12 -1.11
N GLY A 238 -1.51 -22.12 -0.24
CA GLY A 238 -0.89 -23.43 -0.33
C GLY A 238 0.54 -23.55 0.19
N THR A 239 1.20 -24.61 -0.26
CA THR A 239 2.50 -25.07 0.23
C THR A 239 3.46 -25.25 -0.94
N VAL A 240 4.62 -24.62 -0.89
CA VAL A 240 5.63 -24.61 -1.96
C VAL A 240 6.95 -25.14 -1.44
N ASN A 241 7.56 -26.08 -2.18
CA ASN A 241 8.90 -26.57 -1.87
C ASN A 241 9.95 -25.78 -2.65
N TYR A 242 11.14 -25.67 -2.06
CA TYR A 242 12.31 -25.02 -2.63
C TYR A 242 13.53 -25.92 -2.42
N THR A 243 14.36 -26.09 -3.45
CA THR A 243 15.60 -26.86 -3.38
C THR A 243 16.80 -26.09 -3.94
N GLY A 244 17.98 -26.29 -3.34
CA GLY A 244 19.20 -25.59 -3.74
C GLY A 244 20.41 -25.90 -2.88
N ASP A 245 21.22 -24.87 -2.61
CA ASP A 245 22.51 -24.98 -1.93
C ASP A 245 22.53 -24.21 -0.60
N ALA A 246 23.52 -24.55 0.22
CA ALA A 246 23.83 -23.90 1.49
C ALA A 246 25.34 -23.86 1.75
N THR A 247 25.78 -22.93 2.57
CA THR A 247 27.14 -22.85 3.12
C THR A 247 27.11 -23.00 4.64
N TYR A 248 28.18 -23.54 5.21
CA TYR A 248 28.41 -23.58 6.66
C TYR A 248 29.88 -23.24 6.94
N ARG A 249 30.15 -22.36 7.91
CA ARG A 249 31.50 -22.04 8.35
C ARG A 249 31.56 -21.83 9.86
N GLU A 250 32.47 -22.54 10.53
CA GLU A 250 32.80 -22.27 11.93
C GLU A 250 33.49 -20.91 12.04
N LEU A 251 33.17 -20.15 13.10
CA LEU A 251 33.77 -18.83 13.32
C LEU A 251 35.22 -18.95 13.82
N GLY A 252 36.16 -18.36 13.10
CA GLY A 252 37.57 -18.31 13.48
C GLY A 252 38.53 -18.07 12.32
N LEU A 253 39.81 -17.94 12.64
CA LEU A 253 40.89 -18.00 11.64
C LEU A 253 40.98 -19.40 11.03
N ASP A 254 41.38 -19.48 9.77
CA ASP A 254 41.69 -20.69 9.00
C ASP A 254 40.56 -21.76 8.93
N LYS A 255 39.33 -21.38 9.27
CA LYS A 255 38.12 -22.19 9.07
C LYS A 255 37.65 -22.07 7.61
N ALA A 256 37.50 -23.21 6.93
CA ALA A 256 36.98 -23.27 5.56
C ALA A 256 35.44 -23.21 5.53
N ILE A 257 34.89 -22.81 4.38
CA ILE A 257 33.47 -22.97 4.05
C ILE A 257 33.22 -24.44 3.65
N GLU A 258 32.22 -25.06 4.27
CA GLU A 258 31.64 -26.34 3.84
C GLU A 258 30.38 -26.06 3.00
N TYR A 259 30.28 -26.71 1.84
CA TYR A 259 29.13 -26.59 0.94
C TYR A 259 28.16 -27.75 1.17
N GLY A 260 26.86 -27.46 1.09
CA GLY A 260 25.78 -28.42 1.29
C GLY A 260 24.55 -28.06 0.47
N THR A 261 23.46 -28.80 0.69
CA THR A 261 22.18 -28.58 0.03
C THR A 261 21.15 -27.97 0.98
N SER A 262 20.30 -27.10 0.44
CA SER A 262 19.12 -26.58 1.11
C SER A 262 17.86 -27.26 0.58
N ALA A 263 16.94 -27.59 1.48
CA ALA A 263 15.60 -28.08 1.13
C ALA A 263 14.59 -27.48 2.10
N PHE A 264 13.66 -26.69 1.58
CA PHE A 264 12.67 -25.93 2.35
C PHE A 264 11.26 -26.16 1.83
N THR A 265 10.29 -26.00 2.72
CA THR A 265 8.87 -25.95 2.45
C THR A 265 8.33 -24.66 3.06
N ALA A 266 7.83 -23.75 2.23
CA ALA A 266 7.06 -22.58 2.66
C ALA A 266 5.57 -22.94 2.67
N ASP A 267 4.92 -22.79 3.82
CA ASP A 267 3.47 -22.84 3.97
C ASP A 267 3.00 -21.39 4.17
N PHE A 268 2.46 -20.80 3.11
CA PHE A 268 2.05 -19.40 3.11
C PHE A 268 0.74 -19.18 3.88
N VAL A 269 -0.14 -20.19 3.93
CA VAL A 269 -1.39 -20.16 4.69
C VAL A 269 -1.10 -20.22 6.19
N ALA A 270 -0.17 -21.07 6.61
CA ALA A 270 0.30 -21.15 7.98
C ALA A 270 1.46 -20.17 8.29
N LYS A 271 1.78 -19.25 7.36
CA LYS A 271 2.85 -18.24 7.43
C LYS A 271 4.17 -18.74 8.04
N ASN A 272 4.72 -19.85 7.55
CA ASN A 272 6.02 -20.34 8.02
C ASN A 272 6.84 -21.07 6.94
N VAL A 273 8.16 -20.94 7.06
CA VAL A 273 9.17 -21.71 6.32
C VAL A 273 9.74 -22.78 7.24
N LYS A 274 9.77 -24.03 6.79
CA LYS A 274 10.43 -25.14 7.48
C LYS A 274 11.30 -25.93 6.52
N GLY A 275 12.51 -26.29 6.94
CA GLY A 275 13.45 -27.01 6.07
C GLY A 275 14.68 -27.53 6.80
N ALA A 276 15.62 -28.04 6.00
CA ALA A 276 16.89 -28.53 6.50
C ALA A 276 18.04 -28.21 5.54
N LEU A 277 19.16 -27.81 6.12
CA LEU A 277 20.44 -27.67 5.43
C LEU A 277 21.26 -28.95 5.67
N THR A 278 21.75 -29.59 4.62
CA THR A 278 22.47 -30.88 4.70
C THR A 278 23.87 -30.74 4.16
N PHE A 279 24.86 -31.07 4.99
CA PHE A 279 26.28 -31.08 4.66
C PHE A 279 26.85 -32.49 4.87
N SER A 280 28.17 -32.67 4.83
CA SER A 280 28.79 -34.01 4.78
C SER A 280 28.54 -34.81 6.07
N ASP A 281 28.77 -34.17 7.22
CA ASP A 281 28.70 -34.79 8.55
C ASP A 281 27.62 -34.18 9.45
N LYS A 282 26.79 -33.25 8.94
CA LYS A 282 25.76 -32.55 9.76
C LYS A 282 24.50 -32.20 8.97
N ASN A 283 23.40 -32.08 9.69
CA ASN A 283 22.13 -31.56 9.20
C ASN A 283 21.61 -30.49 10.18
N ILE A 284 21.12 -29.36 9.65
CA ILE A 284 20.63 -28.22 10.43
C ILE A 284 19.18 -27.98 10.02
N GLY A 285 18.24 -28.38 10.88
CA GLY A 285 16.83 -28.08 10.72
C GLY A 285 16.54 -26.62 11.10
N LEU A 286 15.81 -25.91 10.23
CA LEU A 286 15.45 -24.51 10.40
C LEU A 286 13.93 -24.33 10.24
N SER A 287 13.35 -23.51 11.12
CA SER A 287 11.97 -23.06 11.13
C SER A 287 11.95 -21.56 11.32
N ALA A 288 11.14 -20.86 10.53
CA ALA A 288 10.98 -19.42 10.56
C ALA A 288 9.53 -19.06 10.25
N ASP A 289 9.06 -17.95 10.80
CA ASP A 289 7.71 -17.42 10.59
C ASP A 289 7.78 -16.31 9.52
N ILE A 290 6.80 -16.28 8.59
CA ILE A 290 6.76 -15.41 7.41
C ILE A 290 6.06 -14.09 7.75
N THR A 291 6.70 -12.97 7.43
CA THR A 291 6.16 -11.61 7.60
C THR A 291 6.42 -10.82 6.30
N GLY A 292 5.36 -10.51 5.55
CA GLY A 292 5.52 -9.94 4.21
C GLY A 292 6.26 -10.89 3.27
N ASN A 293 7.28 -10.38 2.59
CA ASN A 293 8.25 -11.12 1.78
C ASN A 293 9.49 -11.59 2.57
N GLU A 294 9.57 -11.32 3.87
CA GLU A 294 10.63 -11.80 4.77
C GLU A 294 10.20 -12.99 5.63
N PHE A 295 11.16 -13.67 6.25
CA PHE A 295 10.93 -14.65 7.32
C PHE A 295 12.06 -14.66 8.35
N SER A 296 11.71 -14.89 9.62
CA SER A 296 12.69 -14.95 10.72
C SER A 296 12.42 -16.10 11.69
N GLY A 297 13.48 -16.69 12.22
CA GLY A 297 13.44 -17.87 13.09
C GLY A 297 14.41 -17.77 14.26
N THR A 298 13.91 -17.95 15.48
CA THR A 298 14.70 -17.77 16.70
C THR A 298 15.64 -18.95 16.99
N ALA A 299 16.77 -18.67 17.63
CA ALA A 299 17.70 -19.71 18.08
C ALA A 299 17.06 -20.77 19.00
N ALA A 300 15.99 -20.43 19.72
CA ALA A 300 15.24 -21.35 20.56
C ALA A 300 14.41 -22.37 19.76
N ALA A 301 13.86 -21.98 18.60
CA ALA A 301 13.14 -22.89 17.70
C ALA A 301 14.08 -23.83 16.93
N ASN A 302 15.34 -23.40 16.73
CA ASN A 302 16.27 -23.92 15.73
C ASN A 302 17.57 -24.48 16.34
N ASN A 303 17.47 -25.11 17.51
CA ASN A 303 18.59 -25.80 18.19
C ASN A 303 19.86 -24.94 18.35
N GLY A 304 19.71 -23.64 18.59
CA GLY A 304 20.80 -22.69 18.81
C GLY A 304 21.15 -21.79 17.60
N TYR A 305 20.51 -21.96 16.44
CA TYR A 305 20.73 -21.13 15.24
C TYR A 305 19.64 -20.08 15.04
N LYS A 306 19.97 -18.79 15.07
CA LYS A 306 19.09 -17.75 14.52
C LYS A 306 19.13 -17.84 12.99
N THR A 307 17.99 -17.63 12.32
CA THR A 307 17.90 -17.66 10.84
C THR A 307 16.98 -16.55 10.35
N GLU A 308 17.34 -15.87 9.27
CA GLU A 308 16.61 -14.74 8.70
C GLU A 308 16.79 -14.71 7.17
N GLY A 309 15.76 -14.34 6.43
CA GLY A 309 15.80 -14.36 4.98
C GLY A 309 14.52 -13.80 4.35
N GLY A 310 14.39 -13.99 3.04
CA GLY A 310 13.23 -13.54 2.27
C GLY A 310 13.01 -14.32 0.99
N PHE A 311 11.97 -13.91 0.28
CA PHE A 311 11.57 -14.42 -1.03
C PHE A 311 11.98 -13.42 -2.13
N PHE A 312 12.52 -13.94 -3.22
CA PHE A 312 13.17 -13.16 -4.27
C PHE A 312 12.70 -13.58 -5.67
N GLY A 313 12.77 -12.65 -6.63
CA GLY A 313 12.25 -12.83 -7.99
C GLY A 313 10.72 -12.77 -8.07
N GLY A 314 10.17 -12.88 -9.28
CA GLY A 314 8.72 -12.91 -9.50
C GLY A 314 8.06 -14.15 -8.88
N ASP A 315 6.83 -14.01 -8.39
CA ASP A 315 6.02 -15.10 -7.77
C ASP A 315 6.74 -15.87 -6.65
N ALA A 316 7.69 -15.26 -5.93
CA ALA A 316 8.61 -15.95 -5.01
C ALA A 316 9.33 -17.14 -5.69
N GLN A 317 9.97 -16.90 -6.84
CA GLN A 317 10.74 -17.94 -7.54
C GLN A 317 11.89 -18.49 -6.69
N TYR A 318 12.50 -17.68 -5.84
CA TYR A 318 13.61 -18.08 -4.98
C TYR A 318 13.35 -17.77 -3.51
N LEU A 319 13.98 -18.56 -2.65
CA LEU A 319 14.07 -18.34 -1.21
C LEU A 319 15.54 -18.26 -0.82
N GLY A 320 15.93 -17.24 -0.04
CA GLY A 320 17.30 -17.06 0.41
C GLY A 320 17.39 -16.52 1.83
N GLY A 321 18.47 -16.84 2.55
CA GLY A 321 18.72 -16.27 3.87
C GLY A 321 20.05 -16.63 4.51
N VAL A 322 20.30 -16.03 5.67
CA VAL A 322 21.48 -16.22 6.53
C VAL A 322 21.09 -16.97 7.79
N TYR A 323 22.04 -17.66 8.40
CA TYR A 323 21.89 -18.22 9.75
C TYR A 323 23.19 -18.13 10.55
N GLU A 324 23.05 -17.96 11.87
CA GLU A 324 24.17 -17.81 12.81
C GLU A 324 23.84 -18.45 14.16
N GLY A 325 24.82 -19.06 14.80
CA GLY A 325 24.63 -19.73 16.09
C GLY A 325 25.62 -20.87 16.34
N ASN A 326 25.65 -21.38 17.56
CA ASN A 326 26.51 -22.51 17.96
C ASN A 326 28.02 -22.36 17.59
N GLY A 327 28.51 -21.13 17.42
CA GLY A 327 29.89 -20.85 17.00
C GLY A 327 30.13 -20.92 15.49
N ALA A 328 29.08 -20.90 14.67
CA ALA A 328 29.14 -20.95 13.21
C ALA A 328 28.15 -19.97 12.55
N GLN A 329 28.34 -19.73 11.26
CA GLN A 329 27.41 -18.99 10.39
C GLN A 329 27.35 -19.62 9.00
N GLY A 330 26.31 -19.29 8.23
CA GLY A 330 26.17 -19.74 6.84
C GLY A 330 25.04 -19.02 6.10
N THR A 331 24.88 -19.36 4.83
CA THR A 331 23.78 -18.91 3.98
C THR A 331 23.09 -20.09 3.31
N TYR A 332 21.90 -19.86 2.78
CA TYR A 332 21.18 -20.80 1.94
C TYR A 332 20.41 -20.06 0.85
N GLY A 333 20.30 -20.69 -0.31
CA GLY A 333 19.54 -20.20 -1.46
C GLY A 333 18.92 -21.38 -2.20
N ALA A 334 17.67 -21.25 -2.61
CA ALA A 334 16.88 -22.33 -3.19
C ALA A 334 15.89 -21.81 -4.23
N GLU A 335 15.72 -22.56 -5.33
CA GLU A 335 14.72 -22.28 -6.37
C GLU A 335 13.44 -23.09 -6.08
N LYS A 336 12.29 -22.51 -6.42
CA LYS A 336 10.95 -23.08 -6.33
C LYS A 336 10.81 -24.37 -7.15
N ASP A 337 10.49 -25.47 -6.48
CA ASP A 337 10.24 -26.77 -7.11
C ASP A 337 9.10 -26.67 -8.13
N LYS A 338 9.32 -27.20 -9.34
CA LYS A 338 8.32 -27.14 -10.41
C LYS A 338 7.12 -28.02 -10.08
N VAL A 339 5.98 -27.36 -9.81
CA VAL A 339 4.70 -28.01 -9.49
C VAL A 339 4.29 -28.95 -10.64
N VAL A 340 4.51 -30.24 -10.44
CA VAL A 340 4.01 -31.30 -11.33
C VAL A 340 2.52 -31.50 -11.10
N THR A 341 1.71 -30.65 -11.74
CA THR A 341 0.24 -30.72 -11.72
C THR A 341 -0.21 -32.17 -12.01
N PRO A 342 -0.94 -32.83 -11.10
CA PRO A 342 -1.31 -34.23 -11.27
C PRO A 342 -2.18 -34.37 -12.52
N THR A 343 -1.69 -35.11 -13.51
CA THR A 343 -2.38 -35.27 -14.80
C THR A 343 -3.77 -35.86 -14.56
N PRO A 344 -4.86 -35.19 -15.01
CA PRO A 344 -6.21 -35.65 -14.71
C PRO A 344 -6.44 -37.04 -15.31
N THR A 345 -6.77 -38.00 -14.45
CA THR A 345 -7.03 -39.39 -14.84
C THR A 345 -8.11 -39.42 -15.93
N PRO A 346 -7.84 -40.01 -17.11
CA PRO A 346 -8.77 -39.91 -18.24
C PRO A 346 -10.09 -40.62 -17.93
N THR A 347 -11.18 -39.86 -17.97
CA THR A 347 -12.54 -40.36 -17.79
C THR A 347 -12.83 -41.48 -18.81
N PRO A 348 -13.32 -42.67 -18.39
CA PRO A 348 -13.50 -43.80 -19.28
C PRO A 348 -14.48 -43.48 -20.41
N THR A 349 -14.03 -43.68 -21.65
CA THR A 349 -14.79 -43.36 -22.86
C THR A 349 -16.03 -44.27 -22.97
N PRO A 350 -17.24 -43.73 -23.23
CA PRO A 350 -18.44 -44.55 -23.36
C PRO A 350 -18.37 -45.44 -24.60
N THR A 351 -18.66 -46.73 -24.42
CA THR A 351 -18.62 -47.76 -25.47
C THR A 351 -19.64 -47.48 -26.59
N PRO A 352 -19.26 -47.55 -27.88
CA PRO A 352 -20.17 -47.25 -28.98
C PRO A 352 -21.27 -48.31 -29.15
N THR A 353 -22.53 -47.85 -29.24
CA THR A 353 -23.71 -48.67 -29.50
C THR A 353 -23.71 -49.24 -30.92
N PRO A 354 -24.05 -50.53 -31.15
CA PRO A 354 -24.02 -51.14 -32.47
C PRO A 354 -25.01 -50.51 -33.46
N THR A 355 -24.57 -50.33 -34.71
CA THR A 355 -25.33 -49.68 -35.79
C THR A 355 -26.34 -50.63 -36.44
N PRO A 356 -27.61 -50.23 -36.65
CA PRO A 356 -28.60 -51.08 -37.33
C PRO A 356 -28.37 -51.17 -38.85
N THR A 357 -28.65 -52.35 -39.42
CA THR A 357 -28.47 -52.68 -40.84
C THR A 357 -29.52 -51.99 -41.74
N PRO A 358 -29.15 -51.49 -42.94
CA PRO A 358 -30.10 -50.78 -43.83
C PRO A 358 -31.09 -51.71 -44.56
N THR A 359 -32.34 -51.22 -44.69
CA THR A 359 -33.43 -51.87 -45.44
C THR A 359 -33.52 -51.28 -46.87
N PRO A 360 -33.78 -52.08 -47.93
CA PRO A 360 -33.77 -51.59 -49.32
C PRO A 360 -34.93 -50.64 -49.68
N THR A 361 -34.64 -49.70 -50.58
CA THR A 361 -35.51 -48.55 -50.94
C THR A 361 -36.52 -48.85 -52.06
N PRO A 362 -37.80 -48.45 -51.93
CA PRO A 362 -38.78 -48.49 -53.03
C PRO A 362 -38.76 -47.22 -53.92
N THR A 363 -39.28 -47.37 -55.13
CA THR A 363 -39.27 -46.42 -56.27
C THR A 363 -40.25 -45.23 -56.09
N PRO A 364 -39.94 -44.00 -56.58
CA PRO A 364 -40.79 -42.81 -56.40
C PRO A 364 -42.06 -42.76 -57.27
N THR A 365 -43.05 -42.01 -56.79
CA THR A 365 -44.37 -41.74 -57.40
C THR A 365 -44.59 -40.21 -57.49
N PRO A 366 -45.20 -39.65 -58.55
CA PRO A 366 -45.17 -38.20 -58.82
C PRO A 366 -45.99 -37.31 -57.85
N THR A 367 -45.56 -36.05 -57.77
CA THR A 367 -45.96 -35.04 -56.76
C THR A 367 -47.24 -34.26 -57.12
N PRO A 368 -48.18 -34.07 -56.16
CA PRO A 368 -49.28 -33.11 -56.28
C PRO A 368 -48.91 -31.71 -55.73
N THR A 369 -49.69 -30.70 -56.16
CA THR A 369 -49.50 -29.25 -55.95
C THR A 369 -49.70 -28.79 -54.48
N PRO A 370 -48.96 -27.79 -53.97
CA PRO A 370 -49.01 -27.39 -52.55
C PRO A 370 -50.33 -26.73 -52.10
N THR A 371 -50.64 -26.95 -50.81
CA THR A 371 -51.72 -26.31 -50.04
C THR A 371 -51.09 -25.27 -49.09
N PRO A 372 -51.72 -24.11 -48.80
CA PRO A 372 -51.10 -23.06 -47.97
C PRO A 372 -50.76 -23.53 -46.54
N THR A 373 -49.53 -23.20 -46.12
CA THR A 373 -48.97 -23.59 -44.82
C THR A 373 -49.58 -22.80 -43.66
N PRO A 374 -50.00 -23.44 -42.55
CA PRO A 374 -50.40 -22.72 -41.34
C PRO A 374 -49.18 -22.08 -40.64
N THR A 375 -49.39 -20.93 -40.02
CA THR A 375 -48.35 -20.18 -39.30
C THR A 375 -47.78 -20.99 -38.12
N PRO A 376 -46.45 -21.10 -37.95
CA PRO A 376 -45.87 -21.87 -36.85
C PRO A 376 -46.17 -21.21 -35.50
N THR A 377 -46.59 -22.03 -34.53
CA THR A 377 -46.72 -21.64 -33.12
C THR A 377 -45.33 -21.37 -32.54
N PRO A 378 -45.13 -20.31 -31.72
CA PRO A 378 -43.82 -19.99 -31.18
C PRO A 378 -43.27 -21.13 -30.31
N THR A 379 -42.06 -21.59 -30.62
CA THR A 379 -41.31 -22.58 -29.84
C THR A 379 -41.05 -22.05 -28.43
N PRO A 380 -41.24 -22.84 -27.36
CA PRO A 380 -40.92 -22.39 -26.01
C PRO A 380 -39.42 -22.08 -25.90
N THR A 381 -39.10 -20.86 -25.47
CA THR A 381 -37.74 -20.40 -25.22
C THR A 381 -37.07 -21.34 -24.20
N PRO A 382 -35.82 -21.81 -24.43
CA PRO A 382 -35.13 -22.61 -23.43
C PRO A 382 -34.96 -21.81 -22.13
N THR A 383 -35.34 -22.41 -21.01
CA THR A 383 -35.12 -21.84 -19.68
C THR A 383 -33.62 -21.59 -19.50
N PRO A 384 -33.18 -20.39 -19.09
CA PRO A 384 -31.76 -20.11 -18.93
C PRO A 384 -31.15 -21.05 -17.89
N THR A 385 -30.03 -21.67 -18.26
CA THR A 385 -29.18 -22.41 -17.31
C THR A 385 -28.83 -21.47 -16.15
N PRO A 386 -28.94 -21.89 -14.88
CA PRO A 386 -28.55 -21.04 -13.77
C PRO A 386 -27.08 -20.67 -13.90
N THR A 387 -26.79 -19.38 -13.97
CA THR A 387 -25.44 -18.83 -13.91
C THR A 387 -24.78 -19.37 -12.63
N PRO A 388 -23.53 -19.87 -12.67
CA PRO A 388 -22.84 -20.26 -11.45
C PRO A 388 -22.82 -19.06 -10.49
N THR A 389 -23.22 -19.29 -9.24
CA THR A 389 -23.09 -18.27 -8.19
C THR A 389 -21.62 -17.89 -8.08
N PRO A 390 -21.27 -16.58 -8.06
CA PRO A 390 -19.88 -16.19 -7.89
C PRO A 390 -19.32 -16.77 -6.60
N THR A 391 -18.06 -17.19 -6.64
CA THR A 391 -17.34 -17.55 -5.42
C THR A 391 -17.20 -16.27 -4.58
N PRO A 392 -17.48 -16.29 -3.27
CA PRO A 392 -17.36 -15.09 -2.46
C PRO A 392 -15.90 -14.61 -2.48
N THR A 393 -15.70 -13.34 -2.82
CA THR A 393 -14.40 -12.66 -2.64
C THR A 393 -14.02 -12.75 -1.15
N PRO A 394 -12.75 -13.07 -0.80
CA PRO A 394 -12.32 -12.96 0.59
C PRO A 394 -12.39 -11.50 1.05
N THR A 395 -12.80 -11.26 2.29
CA THR A 395 -12.72 -9.92 2.89
C THR A 395 -11.24 -9.53 3.03
N PRO A 396 -10.84 -8.30 2.60
CA PRO A 396 -9.52 -7.77 2.90
C PRO A 396 -9.20 -7.84 4.40
N ILE A 397 -7.95 -8.16 4.71
CA ILE A 397 -7.46 -8.27 6.09
C ILE A 397 -6.55 -7.06 6.32
N ASN A 398 -6.81 -6.29 7.38
CA ASN A 398 -5.94 -5.20 7.83
C ASN A 398 -4.52 -5.79 8.08
N PRO A 399 -3.44 -5.17 7.55
CA PRO A 399 -2.07 -5.67 7.74
C PRO A 399 -1.56 -5.66 9.19
N ASP A 400 -2.25 -4.99 10.12
CA ASP A 400 -1.79 -4.67 11.49
C ASP A 400 -0.47 -3.89 11.45
N ALA A 401 -0.34 -3.01 10.45
CA ALA A 401 0.85 -2.21 10.23
C ALA A 401 0.87 -1.04 11.21
N LYS A 402 1.84 -1.05 12.12
CA LYS A 402 2.09 0.04 13.07
C LYS A 402 2.26 1.37 12.32
N VAL A 403 1.70 2.48 12.84
CA VAL A 403 1.87 3.85 12.29
C VAL A 403 3.28 4.09 11.77
N ASP A 404 3.37 4.74 10.61
CA ASP A 404 4.61 5.27 10.09
C ASP A 404 5.25 6.22 11.11
N THR A 405 6.55 6.04 11.31
CA THR A 405 7.37 6.93 12.14
C THR A 405 7.66 8.27 11.45
N GLU A 406 7.36 8.40 10.16
CA GLU A 406 7.42 9.65 9.41
C GLU A 406 6.46 10.71 9.98
N PHE A 407 7.06 11.67 10.71
CA PHE A 407 6.39 12.87 11.21
C PHE A 407 6.41 13.94 10.12
N THR A 408 5.34 14.00 9.33
CA THR A 408 5.18 14.89 8.18
C THR A 408 4.10 15.95 8.44
N GLY A 409 3.86 16.85 7.49
CA GLY A 409 2.91 17.95 7.63
C GLY A 409 2.83 18.84 6.40
N PHE A 410 1.85 19.73 6.39
CA PHE A 410 1.69 20.75 5.36
C PHE A 410 1.52 22.14 5.97
N GLN A 411 2.17 23.17 5.41
CA GLN A 411 1.99 24.56 5.83
C GLN A 411 1.87 25.55 4.67
N SER A 412 1.16 26.66 4.91
CA SER A 412 1.24 27.90 4.13
C SER A 412 1.48 29.09 5.06
N ASN A 413 2.34 30.03 4.64
CA ASN A 413 2.77 31.21 5.39
C ASN A 413 2.47 32.46 4.57
N THR A 414 1.76 33.44 5.12
CA THR A 414 1.53 34.73 4.47
C THR A 414 1.99 35.90 5.34
N LEU A 415 2.41 36.97 4.68
CA LEU A 415 2.87 38.23 5.29
C LEU A 415 2.21 39.40 4.56
N SER A 416 1.23 40.05 5.17
CA SER A 416 0.42 41.10 4.54
C SER A 416 0.68 42.45 5.21
N SER A 417 1.27 43.42 4.50
CA SER A 417 1.56 44.77 5.05
C SER A 417 0.64 45.87 4.54
N LYS A 418 0.67 47.02 5.22
CA LYS A 418 0.18 48.27 4.65
C LYS A 418 1.19 48.85 3.64
N LYS A 419 0.69 49.48 2.57
CA LYS A 419 1.48 50.05 1.48
C LYS A 419 2.38 51.17 1.98
N GLY A 420 3.68 51.06 1.71
CA GLY A 420 4.68 52.09 1.97
C GLY A 420 5.44 52.01 3.29
N ASN A 421 5.15 51.05 4.19
CA ASN A 421 5.90 50.88 5.44
C ASN A 421 7.20 50.04 5.27
N PHE A 422 7.27 49.22 4.23
CA PHE A 422 8.51 48.64 3.70
C PHE A 422 8.62 49.00 2.21
N THR A 423 9.84 49.14 1.68
CA THR A 423 10.08 49.77 0.37
C THR A 423 9.85 48.87 -0.86
N ALA A 424 9.27 47.70 -0.65
CA ALA A 424 8.56 46.92 -1.65
C ALA A 424 7.25 46.42 -1.00
N ASP A 425 6.13 46.44 -1.75
CA ASP A 425 4.80 46.12 -1.22
C ASP A 425 4.79 44.66 -0.69
N ALA A 426 4.53 44.44 0.61
CA ALA A 426 4.57 43.10 1.21
C ALA A 426 3.28 42.34 0.95
N ILE A 427 3.34 41.48 -0.06
CA ILE A 427 2.31 40.53 -0.44
C ILE A 427 2.94 39.14 -0.30
N GLY A 428 3.07 38.71 0.95
CA GLY A 428 3.79 37.53 1.39
C GLY A 428 3.15 36.26 0.85
N TYR A 429 3.75 35.79 -0.24
CA TYR A 429 3.42 34.55 -0.92
C TYR A 429 3.90 33.31 -0.16
N ALA A 430 3.08 32.25 -0.14
CA ALA A 430 3.57 30.88 0.00
C ALA A 430 2.74 29.87 -0.80
N GLU A 431 3.50 28.92 -1.34
CA GLU A 431 3.04 27.62 -1.85
C GLU A 431 2.71 26.72 -0.65
N ILE A 432 1.82 25.75 -0.80
CA ILE A 432 1.60 24.75 0.26
C ILE A 432 2.78 23.77 0.21
N ARG A 433 3.52 23.66 1.32
CA ARG A 433 4.77 22.89 1.43
C ARG A 433 4.61 21.65 2.29
N ASP A 434 5.33 20.58 1.94
CA ASP A 434 5.48 19.40 2.79
C ASP A 434 6.56 19.63 3.89
N ASP A 435 6.74 18.64 4.77
CA ASP A 435 7.74 18.66 5.85
C ASP A 435 9.18 18.73 5.32
N LYS A 436 9.41 18.01 4.22
CA LYS A 436 10.69 17.84 3.52
C LYS A 436 11.09 19.04 2.68
N SER A 437 10.21 19.98 2.38
CA SER A 437 10.50 21.11 1.48
C SER A 437 11.65 21.99 2.02
N ASP A 438 12.76 22.12 1.29
CA ASP A 438 13.84 23.04 1.66
C ASP A 438 14.53 23.75 0.49
N PHE A 439 14.82 25.02 0.74
CA PHE A 439 15.17 26.03 -0.25
C PHE A 439 16.46 26.75 0.16
N LYS A 440 17.50 25.98 0.54
CA LYS A 440 18.85 26.52 0.77
C LYS A 440 19.68 26.59 -0.53
N GLU A 441 19.31 25.79 -1.52
CA GLU A 441 20.01 25.73 -2.81
C GLU A 441 19.47 26.76 -3.80
N THR A 442 20.36 27.29 -4.64
CA THR A 442 19.99 28.19 -5.75
C THR A 442 20.62 27.71 -7.03
N VAL A 443 19.82 27.57 -8.09
CA VAL A 443 20.30 27.33 -9.45
C VAL A 443 20.20 28.62 -10.26
N ASP A 444 21.06 28.76 -11.26
CA ASP A 444 21.08 29.94 -12.12
C ASP A 444 20.17 29.71 -13.34
N VAL A 445 19.06 30.44 -13.39
CA VAL A 445 18.09 30.41 -14.50
C VAL A 445 18.10 31.77 -15.18
N ASP A 446 18.51 31.82 -16.45
CA ASP A 446 18.62 33.05 -17.25
C ASP A 446 19.41 34.19 -16.57
N GLY A 447 20.44 33.85 -15.78
CA GLY A 447 21.27 34.81 -15.03
C GLY A 447 20.67 35.29 -13.70
N SER A 448 19.56 34.67 -13.27
CA SER A 448 18.92 34.90 -11.99
C SER A 448 19.05 33.67 -11.09
N LYS A 449 19.52 33.87 -9.86
CA LYS A 449 19.54 32.80 -8.86
C LYS A 449 18.12 32.52 -8.36
N VAL A 450 17.57 31.38 -8.79
CA VAL A 450 16.27 30.88 -8.37
C VAL A 450 16.49 29.83 -7.28
N THR A 451 15.82 30.00 -6.14
CA THR A 451 15.85 29.03 -5.04
C THR A 451 15.10 27.75 -5.44
N VAL A 452 15.71 26.59 -5.23
CA VAL A 452 15.15 25.29 -5.61
C VAL A 452 14.75 24.51 -4.37
N ASP A 453 13.61 23.83 -4.45
CA ASP A 453 13.23 22.83 -3.45
C ASP A 453 14.06 21.55 -3.66
N ASN A 454 14.91 21.21 -2.70
CA ASN A 454 15.70 19.99 -2.72
C ASN A 454 15.08 18.83 -1.93
N ARG A 455 13.90 19.05 -1.31
CA ARG A 455 13.19 18.08 -0.45
C ARG A 455 14.05 17.47 0.68
N ALA A 456 15.01 18.22 1.23
CA ALA A 456 15.91 17.80 2.32
C ALA A 456 15.70 18.60 3.64
N GLY A 457 14.52 19.18 3.82
CA GLY A 457 14.09 19.94 4.97
C GLY A 457 13.55 19.09 6.12
N ASN A 458 13.33 19.77 7.25
CA ASN A 458 12.54 19.29 8.37
C ASN A 458 11.89 20.53 9.01
N ASN A 459 10.73 20.91 8.48
CA ASN A 459 10.02 22.11 8.94
C ASN A 459 9.12 21.85 10.17
N PHE A 460 8.82 20.58 10.47
CA PHE A 460 7.91 20.14 11.52
C PHE A 460 8.66 19.24 12.52
N THR A 461 9.03 19.81 13.68
CA THR A 461 9.93 19.13 14.64
C THR A 461 9.22 18.55 15.87
N GLY A 462 7.89 18.68 15.92
CA GLY A 462 7.06 18.18 17.01
C GLY A 462 5.77 18.99 17.20
N TYR A 463 4.81 18.44 17.92
CA TYR A 463 3.53 19.09 18.23
C TYR A 463 3.66 20.35 19.11
N ASP A 464 4.85 20.62 19.66
CA ASP A 464 5.15 21.79 20.48
C ASP A 464 5.68 22.99 19.68
N LYS A 465 6.29 22.77 18.50
CA LYS A 465 6.94 23.83 17.71
C LYS A 465 7.21 23.45 16.25
N PHE A 466 7.16 24.45 15.36
CA PHE A 466 7.52 24.29 13.96
C PHE A 466 8.31 25.50 13.42
N ILE A 467 8.89 25.33 12.23
CA ILE A 467 9.64 26.37 11.53
C ILE A 467 8.72 27.06 10.52
N ALA A 468 8.34 28.31 10.82
CA ALA A 468 7.65 29.19 9.89
C ALA A 468 8.67 29.80 8.91
N ARG A 469 8.51 29.47 7.62
CA ARG A 469 9.43 29.85 6.53
C ARG A 469 9.18 31.28 6.03
N ALA A 470 9.32 32.24 6.95
CA ALA A 470 9.12 33.68 6.69
C ALA A 470 10.18 34.25 5.72
N ASP A 471 11.37 33.65 5.67
CA ASP A 471 12.45 33.88 4.70
C ASP A 471 12.04 33.72 3.24
N MET A 472 10.91 33.05 2.97
CA MET A 472 10.37 32.83 1.64
C MET A 472 9.19 33.75 1.29
N THR A 473 8.79 34.65 2.20
CA THR A 473 7.67 35.59 1.97
C THR A 473 8.17 36.90 1.37
N LYS A 474 7.37 37.54 0.50
CA LYS A 474 7.69 38.88 -0.03
C LYS A 474 7.37 39.99 0.98
N PRO A 475 8.25 41.01 1.13
CA PRO A 475 9.49 41.25 0.39
C PRO A 475 10.68 40.43 0.92
N ASP A 476 11.67 40.22 0.05
CA ASP A 476 12.95 39.51 0.29
C ASP A 476 13.88 40.19 1.33
N SER A 477 13.34 41.13 2.12
CA SER A 477 13.96 41.69 3.30
C SER A 477 13.70 40.89 4.57
N VAL A 478 12.68 40.01 4.61
CA VAL A 478 12.65 38.94 5.61
C VAL A 478 13.63 37.86 5.16
N LYS A 479 14.57 37.47 6.03
CA LYS A 479 15.74 36.67 5.62
C LYS A 479 16.02 35.42 6.43
N GLU A 480 15.30 35.23 7.53
CA GLU A 480 15.54 34.13 8.44
C GLU A 480 14.24 33.38 8.73
N GLN A 481 14.40 32.09 8.97
CA GLN A 481 13.34 31.20 9.43
C GLN A 481 12.92 31.60 10.85
N VAL A 482 11.63 31.50 11.16
CA VAL A 482 11.10 31.86 12.48
C VAL A 482 10.67 30.59 13.19
N LEU A 483 11.30 30.27 14.32
CA LEU A 483 10.82 29.22 15.22
C LEU A 483 9.56 29.73 15.93
N ILE A 484 8.50 28.94 15.85
CA ILE A 484 7.20 29.21 16.45
C ILE A 484 6.88 28.08 17.44
N ASN A 485 6.65 28.44 18.70
CA ASN A 485 6.09 27.53 19.69
C ASN A 485 4.57 27.51 19.53
N ILE A 486 3.99 26.31 19.47
CA ILE A 486 2.58 26.08 19.17
C ILE A 486 1.71 26.16 20.43
N SER A 487 2.25 25.69 21.55
CA SER A 487 1.50 25.34 22.77
C SER A 487 2.33 25.46 24.05
N GLY A 488 1.68 25.63 25.20
CA GLY A 488 2.29 25.61 26.52
C GLY A 488 1.34 25.20 27.66
N ASP A 489 1.89 25.04 28.87
CA ASP A 489 1.22 24.49 30.06
C ASP A 489 -0.02 25.28 30.56
N ALA A 490 -0.26 26.48 30.01
CA ALA A 490 -1.28 27.44 30.49
C ALA A 490 -2.29 27.85 29.41
N ASP A 491 -2.38 27.10 28.31
CA ASP A 491 -3.18 27.48 27.14
C ASP A 491 -4.69 27.48 27.41
N THR A 492 -5.36 28.40 26.73
CA THR A 492 -6.78 28.69 26.95
C THR A 492 -7.69 27.95 25.97
N ASP A 493 -8.96 27.74 26.32
CA ASP A 493 -9.94 27.14 25.41
C ASP A 493 -10.44 28.19 24.40
N TYR A 494 -10.44 27.84 23.11
CA TYR A 494 -10.75 28.78 22.03
C TYR A 494 -12.14 28.58 21.40
N GLY A 495 -12.58 27.32 21.30
CA GLY A 495 -13.82 26.92 20.60
C GLY A 495 -13.62 25.59 19.86
N ASN A 496 -14.68 24.79 19.70
CA ASN A 496 -14.67 23.50 18.96
C ASN A 496 -13.51 22.52 19.27
N GLY A 497 -12.93 22.61 20.47
CA GLY A 497 -11.77 21.81 20.92
C GLY A 497 -10.39 22.37 20.55
N PHE A 498 -10.32 23.54 19.90
CA PHE A 498 -9.09 24.30 19.72
C PHE A 498 -8.63 24.94 21.04
N LYS A 499 -7.31 25.08 21.18
CA LYS A 499 -6.63 25.83 22.23
C LYS A 499 -5.96 27.07 21.66
N LEU A 500 -5.84 28.10 22.50
CA LEU A 500 -5.14 29.34 22.22
C LEU A 500 -3.93 29.48 23.13
N HIS A 501 -2.76 29.43 22.49
CA HIS A 501 -1.46 29.82 23.00
C HIS A 501 -1.10 31.25 22.53
N THR A 502 -0.29 31.99 23.29
CA THR A 502 0.18 33.33 22.89
C THR A 502 1.61 33.58 23.37
N GLU A 503 2.50 34.04 22.49
CA GLU A 503 3.90 34.29 22.82
C GLU A 503 4.51 35.48 22.03
N SER A 504 5.79 35.76 22.26
CA SER A 504 6.56 36.81 21.59
C SER A 504 7.86 36.24 21.03
N THR A 505 8.05 36.31 19.71
CA THR A 505 9.31 35.96 19.02
C THR A 505 9.85 37.16 18.24
N LYS A 506 10.99 37.00 17.57
CA LYS A 506 11.61 38.04 16.72
C LYS A 506 11.72 37.60 15.27
N VAL A 507 11.31 38.46 14.35
CA VAL A 507 11.50 38.27 12.90
C VAL A 507 12.70 39.10 12.45
N GLN A 508 13.70 38.45 11.84
CA GLN A 508 14.93 39.13 11.42
C GLN A 508 14.85 39.65 9.97
N GLY A 509 15.41 40.84 9.79
CA GLY A 509 15.46 41.58 8.53
C GLY A 509 16.34 42.84 8.70
N PRO A 510 16.24 43.85 7.81
CA PRO A 510 16.97 45.12 7.94
C PRO A 510 16.76 45.86 9.27
N VAL A 511 15.62 45.61 9.91
CA VAL A 511 15.33 45.94 11.31
C VAL A 511 14.68 44.70 11.91
N ALA A 512 15.13 44.28 13.10
CA ALA A 512 14.49 43.19 13.83
C ALA A 512 13.10 43.64 14.32
N LEU A 513 12.07 42.82 14.07
CA LEU A 513 10.69 43.11 14.46
C LEU A 513 10.28 42.18 15.61
N ASP A 514 9.57 42.73 16.59
CA ASP A 514 8.92 41.93 17.63
C ASP A 514 7.58 41.41 17.09
N LEU A 515 7.45 40.09 17.02
CA LEU A 515 6.24 39.38 16.61
C LEU A 515 5.57 38.82 17.85
N ASN A 516 4.55 39.53 18.35
CA ASN A 516 3.59 38.97 19.29
C ASN A 516 2.57 38.17 18.50
N TYR A 517 2.44 36.88 18.78
CA TYR A 517 1.61 35.96 18.03
C TYR A 517 0.66 35.15 18.90
N SER A 518 -0.41 34.69 18.28
CA SER A 518 -1.41 33.77 18.80
C SER A 518 -1.35 32.49 17.98
N SER A 519 -1.29 31.33 18.63
CA SER A 519 -1.40 30.01 18.00
C SER A 519 -2.73 29.37 18.42
N VAL A 520 -3.61 29.15 17.44
CA VAL A 520 -4.89 28.46 17.61
C VAL A 520 -4.74 27.06 17.05
N TYR A 521 -4.64 26.05 17.91
CA TYR A 521 -4.27 24.68 17.51
C TYR A 521 -5.20 23.62 18.11
N LYS A 522 -5.24 22.43 17.51
CA LYS A 522 -5.99 21.26 18.01
C LYS A 522 -5.24 19.97 17.71
N ASN A 523 -5.12 19.12 18.74
CA ASN A 523 -4.56 17.78 18.64
C ASN A 523 -5.67 16.75 18.41
N PHE A 524 -5.34 15.67 17.69
CA PHE A 524 -6.15 14.48 17.45
C PHE A 524 -5.30 13.27 17.87
N ASP A 525 -5.62 12.71 19.04
CA ASP A 525 -5.05 11.49 19.66
C ASP A 525 -3.53 11.30 19.56
N SER A 526 -2.78 12.41 19.57
CA SER A 526 -1.31 12.46 19.41
C SER A 526 -0.77 11.91 18.08
N GLN A 527 -1.63 11.67 17.09
CA GLN A 527 -1.25 11.24 15.73
C GLN A 527 -1.36 12.38 14.69
N MET A 528 -2.17 13.40 14.96
CA MET A 528 -2.28 14.60 14.12
C MET A 528 -2.49 15.86 14.97
N GLN A 529 -2.01 17.00 14.49
CA GLN A 529 -2.32 18.33 14.98
C GLN A 529 -2.57 19.28 13.81
N ILE A 530 -3.57 20.14 13.93
CA ILE A 530 -3.82 21.26 13.02
C ILE A 530 -3.67 22.57 13.77
N GLY A 531 -3.33 23.66 13.08
CA GLY A 531 -3.41 24.98 13.69
C GLY A 531 -3.23 26.17 12.76
N HIS A 532 -3.45 27.35 13.36
CA HIS A 532 -3.37 28.65 12.73
C HIS A 532 -2.61 29.59 13.65
N VAL A 533 -1.41 29.99 13.26
CA VAL A 533 -0.59 30.97 13.96
C VAL A 533 -0.68 32.31 13.27
N TYR A 534 -1.01 33.37 14.00
CA TYR A 534 -1.10 34.72 13.46
C TYR A 534 -0.56 35.76 14.42
N GLY A 535 0.01 36.83 13.90
CA GLY A 535 0.54 37.92 14.72
C GLY A 535 0.87 39.15 13.88
N ASP A 536 0.97 40.30 14.54
CA ASP A 536 1.20 41.59 13.89
C ASP A 536 2.63 42.08 14.22
N PRO A 537 3.63 41.95 13.30
CA PRO A 537 4.99 42.44 13.53
C PRO A 537 5.05 43.93 13.84
N ARG A 538 5.81 44.28 14.89
CA ARG A 538 5.96 45.64 15.42
C ARG A 538 7.42 46.04 15.51
N THR A 539 7.64 47.36 15.51
CA THR A 539 8.86 48.01 16.00
C THR A 539 8.44 49.19 16.87
N ASP A 540 9.27 49.56 17.84
CA ASP A 540 9.15 50.84 18.55
C ASP A 540 9.85 51.98 17.80
N LEU A 541 10.74 51.63 16.86
CA LEU A 541 11.59 52.54 16.12
C LEU A 541 10.75 53.52 15.28
N PHE A 542 11.02 54.82 15.47
CA PHE A 542 10.28 55.94 14.89
C PHE A 542 8.78 56.04 15.24
N GLY A 543 8.28 55.24 16.19
CA GLY A 543 6.86 55.22 16.57
C GLY A 543 5.93 54.66 15.49
N LEU A 544 6.49 53.89 14.54
CA LEU A 544 5.71 53.18 13.53
C LEU A 544 5.10 51.93 14.17
N GLY A 545 3.78 51.96 14.42
CA GLY A 545 3.03 50.83 14.97
C GLY A 545 2.98 49.61 14.05
N ASP A 546 2.05 48.68 14.28
CA ASP A 546 1.96 47.41 13.54
C ASP A 546 2.06 47.61 12.02
N LEU A 547 3.07 46.98 11.41
CA LEU A 547 3.45 47.24 10.02
C LEU A 547 2.77 46.28 9.04
N ALA A 548 2.53 45.05 9.53
CA ALA A 548 2.01 43.91 8.77
C ALA A 548 1.26 42.92 9.68
N ARG A 549 0.76 41.86 9.09
CA ARG A 549 0.30 40.62 9.72
C ARG A 549 1.02 39.41 9.13
N VAL A 550 1.58 38.56 9.97
CA VAL A 550 1.97 37.19 9.64
C VAL A 550 0.79 36.27 9.92
N SER A 551 0.50 35.33 9.03
CA SER A 551 -0.58 34.34 9.16
C SER A 551 -0.11 33.02 8.56
N THR A 552 0.03 31.99 9.39
CA THR A 552 0.54 30.67 9.02
C THR A 552 -0.48 29.60 9.40
N VAL A 553 -0.90 28.78 8.44
CA VAL A 553 -1.77 27.63 8.66
C VAL A 553 -0.96 26.36 8.47
N TYR A 554 -1.23 25.34 9.29
CA TYR A 554 -0.52 24.07 9.21
C TYR A 554 -1.38 22.87 9.63
N VAL A 555 -1.00 21.70 9.12
CA VAL A 555 -1.26 20.37 9.69
C VAL A 555 0.09 19.67 9.87
N GLN A 556 0.26 18.89 10.93
CA GLN A 556 1.42 18.00 11.12
C GLN A 556 1.00 16.74 11.88
N GLY A 557 1.72 15.64 11.69
CA GLY A 557 1.41 14.37 12.34
C GLY A 557 2.19 13.18 11.77
N ASN A 558 1.92 12.01 12.34
CA ASN A 558 2.43 10.74 11.82
C ASN A 558 1.60 10.31 10.62
N GLY A 559 2.24 10.19 9.44
CA GLY A 559 1.57 9.76 8.22
C GLY A 559 0.96 8.35 8.36
N THR A 560 -0.14 8.10 7.65
CA THR A 560 -0.64 6.73 7.46
C THR A 560 0.32 5.95 6.55
N ASN A 561 0.59 4.68 6.88
CA ASN A 561 1.42 3.81 6.05
C ASN A 561 0.77 3.62 4.66
N LEU A 562 1.58 3.48 3.60
CA LEU A 562 1.09 3.18 2.26
C LEU A 562 0.37 1.82 2.20
N ASP A 563 0.76 0.85 3.03
CA ASP A 563 0.05 -0.43 3.18
C ASP A 563 -1.38 -0.25 3.70
N ASP A 564 -1.56 0.58 4.74
CA ASP A 564 -2.88 0.95 5.29
C ASP A 564 -3.72 1.70 4.26
N MET A 565 -3.11 2.61 3.49
CA MET A 565 -3.78 3.33 2.40
C MET A 565 -4.27 2.40 1.29
N GLN A 566 -3.49 1.36 0.96
CA GLN A 566 -3.87 0.35 -0.02
C GLN A 566 -4.92 -0.62 0.54
N TYR A 567 -4.82 -1.04 1.81
CA TYR A 567 -5.88 -1.79 2.50
C TYR A 567 -7.21 -1.02 2.53
N MET A 568 -7.19 0.28 2.81
CA MET A 568 -8.38 1.15 2.79
C MET A 568 -9.05 1.21 1.41
N LYS A 569 -8.25 1.19 0.34
CA LYS A 569 -8.72 1.12 -1.04
C LYS A 569 -9.29 -0.24 -1.41
N ASP A 570 -8.64 -1.33 -0.99
CA ASP A 570 -9.13 -2.69 -1.26
C ASP A 570 -10.39 -3.01 -0.46
N LEU A 571 -10.52 -2.50 0.77
CA LEU A 571 -11.74 -2.58 1.57
C LEU A 571 -12.90 -1.82 0.90
N ALA A 572 -12.64 -0.61 0.37
CA ALA A 572 -13.62 0.15 -0.39
C ALA A 572 -14.07 -0.60 -1.66
N GLN A 573 -13.14 -1.13 -2.45
CA GLN A 573 -13.43 -1.92 -3.66
C GLN A 573 -14.21 -3.20 -3.32
N TYR A 574 -13.81 -3.94 -2.28
CA TYR A 574 -14.52 -5.12 -1.80
C TYR A 574 -15.98 -4.80 -1.43
N ASN A 575 -16.23 -3.66 -0.76
CA ASN A 575 -17.58 -3.27 -0.39
C ASN A 575 -18.45 -2.91 -1.61
N ILE A 576 -17.88 -2.26 -2.62
CA ILE A 576 -18.55 -1.98 -3.91
C ILE A 576 -18.95 -3.30 -4.61
N ASP A 577 -17.97 -4.21 -4.78
CA ASP A 577 -18.14 -5.46 -5.53
C ASP A 577 -19.15 -6.42 -4.88
N ASN A 578 -19.21 -6.43 -3.54
CA ASN A 578 -20.17 -7.22 -2.78
C ASN A 578 -21.50 -6.49 -2.52
N ASN A 579 -21.68 -5.28 -3.07
CA ASN A 579 -22.84 -4.39 -2.87
C ASN A 579 -23.17 -4.15 -1.39
N ILE A 580 -22.14 -4.01 -0.56
CA ILE A 580 -22.24 -3.67 0.86
C ILE A 580 -22.54 -2.17 0.99
N ASN A 581 -21.76 -1.33 0.29
CA ASN A 581 -22.01 0.11 0.15
C ASN A 581 -21.39 0.68 -1.15
N ASP A 582 -21.22 2.00 -1.23
CA ASP A 582 -20.65 2.74 -2.36
C ASP A 582 -19.11 2.92 -2.28
N GLY A 583 -18.45 2.33 -1.28
CA GLY A 583 -17.01 2.46 -1.03
C GLY A 583 -16.57 3.77 -0.38
N MET A 584 -17.49 4.73 -0.16
CA MET A 584 -17.14 6.04 0.39
C MET A 584 -16.88 5.99 1.90
N VAL A 585 -15.77 6.57 2.33
CA VAL A 585 -15.42 6.68 3.75
C VAL A 585 -15.66 8.10 4.22
N ALA A 586 -16.58 8.26 5.18
CA ALA A 586 -16.95 9.56 5.73
C ALA A 586 -15.99 10.00 6.84
N TYR A 587 -15.62 11.28 6.86
CA TYR A 587 -14.81 11.91 7.91
C TYR A 587 -15.52 13.17 8.43
N GLY A 588 -15.44 13.40 9.75
CA GLY A 588 -16.07 14.55 10.41
C GLY A 588 -15.12 15.23 11.39
N GLY A 589 -15.15 16.56 11.45
CA GLY A 589 -14.24 17.30 12.31
C GLY A 589 -14.43 18.82 12.27
N VAL A 590 -13.31 19.53 12.31
CA VAL A 590 -13.25 20.99 12.47
C VAL A 590 -12.34 21.68 11.44
N ALA A 591 -12.50 22.99 11.33
CA ALA A 591 -11.69 23.86 10.48
C ALA A 591 -11.45 25.23 11.13
N THR A 592 -10.45 25.97 10.61
CA THR A 592 -10.19 27.38 10.90
C THR A 592 -10.33 28.23 9.64
N TYR A 593 -10.65 29.52 9.79
CA TYR A 593 -10.66 30.52 8.71
C TYR A 593 -10.13 31.87 9.22
N MET A 594 -9.31 32.55 8.42
CA MET A 594 -8.93 33.96 8.66
C MET A 594 -8.81 34.73 7.34
N GLU A 595 -9.32 35.98 7.34
CA GLU A 595 -9.06 36.96 6.29
C GLU A 595 -7.71 37.65 6.54
N ASN A 596 -6.85 37.61 5.52
CA ASN A 596 -5.54 38.27 5.53
C ASN A 596 -5.70 39.79 5.33
N LEU A 597 -4.67 40.57 5.68
CA LEU A 597 -4.78 42.04 5.70
C LEU A 597 -4.79 42.63 4.27
N HIS A 598 -5.98 42.82 3.71
CA HIS A 598 -6.11 43.39 2.36
C HIS A 598 -5.96 44.91 2.32
N LEU A 599 -5.21 45.38 1.33
CA LEU A 599 -4.76 46.77 1.24
C LEU A 599 -5.84 47.81 0.91
N LYS A 600 -7.02 47.36 0.45
CA LYS A 600 -8.09 48.23 -0.08
C LYS A 600 -9.03 48.71 1.03
N ASP A 601 -9.22 47.89 2.07
CA ASP A 601 -10.28 48.05 3.06
C ASP A 601 -9.77 48.67 4.37
N GLY A 602 -8.47 48.47 4.69
CA GLY A 602 -7.77 49.13 5.79
C GLY A 602 -8.18 48.69 7.20
N VAL A 603 -9.18 47.81 7.31
CA VAL A 603 -9.59 47.09 8.51
C VAL A 603 -8.64 45.90 8.72
N ARG A 604 -8.23 45.61 9.97
CA ARG A 604 -7.54 44.36 10.27
C ARG A 604 -8.57 43.24 10.38
N GLY A 605 -8.29 42.09 9.76
CA GLY A 605 -9.09 40.88 9.95
C GLY A 605 -9.25 40.53 11.45
N GLY A 606 -10.37 39.90 11.78
CA GLY A 606 -10.67 39.45 13.14
C GLY A 606 -9.69 38.38 13.67
N PRO A 607 -9.97 37.80 14.84
CA PRO A 607 -9.28 36.59 15.29
C PRO A 607 -9.70 35.39 14.42
N VAL A 608 -9.05 34.23 14.60
CA VAL A 608 -9.37 33.00 13.85
C VAL A 608 -10.84 32.62 14.05
N VAL A 609 -11.57 32.35 12.97
CA VAL A 609 -12.91 31.80 13.01
C VAL A 609 -12.81 30.27 13.05
N ASP A 610 -13.46 29.61 13.99
CA ASP A 610 -13.58 28.16 14.04
C ASP A 610 -14.87 27.68 13.33
N GLY A 611 -14.83 26.45 12.81
CA GLY A 611 -15.92 25.85 12.06
C GLY A 611 -15.85 24.34 12.04
N THR A 612 -16.79 23.71 11.33
CA THR A 612 -16.83 22.25 11.13
C THR A 612 -16.31 21.85 9.77
N SER A 613 -15.81 20.62 9.66
CA SER A 613 -15.41 19.99 8.40
C SER A 613 -16.11 18.64 8.23
N ALA A 614 -16.49 18.32 7.00
CA ALA A 614 -17.06 17.03 6.64
C ALA A 614 -16.55 16.63 5.25
N PHE A 615 -16.13 15.38 5.11
CA PHE A 615 -15.60 14.82 3.87
C PHE A 615 -16.22 13.46 3.58
N ASP A 616 -16.40 13.15 2.31
CA ASP A 616 -16.62 11.81 1.78
C ASP A 616 -15.38 11.49 0.92
N VAL A 617 -14.67 10.40 1.24
CA VAL A 617 -13.39 10.01 0.63
C VAL A 617 -13.57 8.76 -0.22
N ASP A 618 -13.15 8.84 -1.48
CA ASP A 618 -13.12 7.76 -2.44
C ASP A 618 -11.68 7.27 -2.60
N PHE A 619 -11.33 6.20 -1.89
CA PHE A 619 -10.01 5.58 -1.99
C PHE A 619 -9.80 4.83 -3.33
N VAL A 620 -10.87 4.46 -4.04
CA VAL A 620 -10.81 3.72 -5.32
C VAL A 620 -10.57 4.66 -6.50
N GLY A 621 -11.36 5.73 -6.62
CA GLY A 621 -11.17 6.81 -7.58
C GLY A 621 -10.10 7.85 -7.18
N GLY A 622 -9.54 7.72 -5.97
CA GLY A 622 -8.47 8.56 -5.44
C GLY A 622 -8.90 10.01 -5.28
N LYS A 623 -9.99 10.28 -4.55
CA LYS A 623 -10.56 11.63 -4.34
C LYS A 623 -10.87 11.90 -2.86
N VAL A 624 -10.56 13.12 -2.42
CA VAL A 624 -11.11 13.70 -1.18
C VAL A 624 -12.07 14.81 -1.58
N ALA A 625 -13.36 14.64 -1.30
CA ALA A 625 -14.38 15.67 -1.50
C ALA A 625 -14.97 16.08 -0.15
N GLY A 626 -15.21 17.37 0.07
CA GLY A 626 -15.80 17.82 1.34
C GLY A 626 -16.23 19.28 1.35
N THR A 627 -16.82 19.68 2.48
CA THR A 627 -17.30 21.04 2.73
C THR A 627 -16.92 21.46 4.15
N LEU A 628 -16.18 22.56 4.26
CA LEU A 628 -15.97 23.29 5.51
C LEU A 628 -17.15 24.25 5.72
N SER A 629 -17.65 24.36 6.95
CA SER A 629 -18.82 25.18 7.29
C SER A 629 -18.56 26.05 8.52
N PHE A 630 -18.84 27.34 8.40
CA PHE A 630 -18.56 28.33 9.44
C PHE A 630 -19.84 29.05 9.90
N ALA A 631 -19.78 29.69 11.07
CA ALA A 631 -20.85 30.56 11.56
C ALA A 631 -21.07 31.76 10.63
N ALA A 632 -22.20 32.46 10.79
CA ALA A 632 -22.45 33.72 10.07
C ALA A 632 -21.77 34.90 10.78
N GLY A 633 -21.11 35.76 10.00
CA GLY A 633 -20.41 36.95 10.46
C GLY A 633 -20.15 37.93 9.32
N ASP A 634 -19.62 39.10 9.65
CA ASP A 634 -19.36 40.19 8.71
C ASP A 634 -18.03 39.97 7.95
N TYR A 635 -17.99 38.93 7.13
CA TYR A 635 -16.82 38.55 6.32
C TYR A 635 -16.75 39.33 5.01
N SER A 636 -15.53 39.65 4.57
CA SER A 636 -15.28 40.43 3.34
C SER A 636 -15.06 39.52 2.12
N TYR A 637 -14.53 38.32 2.33
CA TYR A 637 -14.07 37.40 1.28
C TYR A 637 -14.67 35.98 1.38
N MET A 638 -15.37 35.65 2.47
CA MET A 638 -15.86 34.28 2.67
C MET A 638 -16.95 33.90 1.64
N PRO A 639 -16.90 32.71 1.02
CA PRO A 639 -17.85 32.36 -0.04
C PRO A 639 -19.31 32.25 0.41
N THR A 640 -20.22 32.48 -0.53
CA THR A 640 -21.67 32.50 -0.33
C THR A 640 -22.19 31.26 0.40
N GLY A 641 -22.94 31.49 1.48
CA GLY A 641 -23.49 30.41 2.31
C GLY A 641 -22.57 29.94 3.43
N ASN A 642 -21.47 30.66 3.68
CA ASN A 642 -20.50 30.44 4.77
C ASN A 642 -19.81 29.07 4.68
N LYS A 643 -19.48 28.66 3.46
CA LYS A 643 -18.98 27.33 3.13
C LYS A 643 -17.81 27.39 2.16
N ILE A 644 -16.88 26.46 2.33
CA ILE A 644 -15.71 26.29 1.45
C ILE A 644 -15.65 24.83 1.05
N ASP A 645 -15.80 24.57 -0.24
CA ASP A 645 -15.82 23.20 -0.76
C ASP A 645 -14.43 22.75 -1.20
N ILE A 646 -13.97 21.63 -0.64
CA ILE A 646 -12.71 20.97 -0.99
C ILE A 646 -12.96 19.95 -2.11
N ASN A 647 -11.96 19.76 -2.98
CA ASN A 647 -11.82 18.61 -3.86
C ASN A 647 -10.33 18.43 -4.19
N ALA A 648 -9.78 17.25 -3.88
CA ALA A 648 -8.37 16.94 -4.07
C ALA A 648 -8.18 15.52 -4.61
N ASP A 649 -7.11 15.33 -5.38
CA ASP A 649 -6.65 14.04 -5.86
C ASP A 649 -5.72 13.41 -4.81
N ILE A 650 -5.89 12.12 -4.53
CA ILE A 650 -5.05 11.35 -3.59
C ILE A 650 -3.78 10.86 -4.30
N THR A 651 -2.64 10.89 -3.62
CA THR A 651 -1.36 10.34 -4.10
C THR A 651 -0.55 9.85 -2.90
N GLY A 652 -0.37 8.52 -2.81
CA GLY A 652 0.14 7.89 -1.58
C GLY A 652 -0.79 8.20 -0.39
N ASN A 653 -0.21 8.53 0.75
CA ASN A 653 -0.91 9.03 1.95
C ASN A 653 -1.19 10.55 1.92
N THR A 654 -0.95 11.23 0.81
CA THR A 654 -1.19 12.68 0.64
C THR A 654 -2.35 12.97 -0.32
N PHE A 655 -2.83 14.21 -0.34
CA PHE A 655 -3.75 14.70 -1.36
C PHE A 655 -3.51 16.18 -1.68
N ALA A 656 -3.80 16.60 -2.91
CA ALA A 656 -3.73 17.99 -3.34
C ALA A 656 -4.77 18.33 -4.41
N GLY A 657 -5.18 19.60 -4.52
CA GLY A 657 -6.10 20.04 -5.57
C GLY A 657 -6.43 21.52 -5.54
N ASN A 658 -7.17 21.98 -6.56
CA ASN A 658 -7.81 23.29 -6.60
C ASN A 658 -9.31 23.13 -6.89
N LYS A 659 -10.15 23.85 -6.14
CA LYS A 659 -11.60 23.94 -6.41
C LYS A 659 -12.07 25.39 -6.29
N ASN A 660 -12.67 25.90 -7.35
CA ASN A 660 -13.20 27.27 -7.42
C ASN A 660 -12.18 28.37 -7.07
N GLY A 661 -10.88 28.14 -7.31
CA GLY A 661 -9.81 29.06 -6.90
C GLY A 661 -9.33 28.87 -5.46
N ILE A 662 -9.74 27.81 -4.76
CA ILE A 662 -9.17 27.43 -3.46
C ILE A 662 -8.13 26.33 -3.69
N ASP A 663 -6.86 26.64 -3.47
CA ASP A 663 -5.79 25.64 -3.41
C ASP A 663 -5.88 24.88 -2.07
N THR A 664 -5.61 23.58 -2.08
CA THR A 664 -5.63 22.71 -0.89
C THR A 664 -4.60 21.60 -1.03
N ALA A 665 -3.89 21.29 0.06
CA ALA A 665 -3.15 20.03 0.20
C ALA A 665 -3.15 19.56 1.66
N GLY A 666 -2.88 18.28 1.86
CA GLY A 666 -2.95 17.61 3.14
C GLY A 666 -2.61 16.13 3.04
N GLY A 667 -2.90 15.37 4.11
CA GLY A 667 -2.66 13.94 4.15
C GLY A 667 -3.58 13.18 5.10
N PHE A 668 -3.37 11.86 5.10
CA PHE A 668 -3.95 10.92 6.03
C PHE A 668 -2.93 10.60 7.13
N TYR A 669 -3.41 10.54 8.37
CA TYR A 669 -2.58 10.44 9.56
C TYR A 669 -3.10 9.35 10.51
N GLY A 670 -2.17 8.70 11.21
CA GLY A 670 -2.46 7.57 12.09
C GLY A 670 -2.68 6.25 11.34
N GLU A 671 -2.94 5.19 12.12
CA GLU A 671 -3.25 3.83 11.63
C GLU A 671 -4.57 3.86 10.86
N ASP A 672 -4.73 2.98 9.85
CA ASP A 672 -5.99 2.80 9.12
C ASP A 672 -6.53 4.07 8.42
N ALA A 673 -5.70 5.11 8.22
CA ALA A 673 -6.14 6.46 7.85
C ALA A 673 -7.19 7.04 8.81
N ASN A 674 -7.09 6.80 10.13
CA ASN A 674 -8.11 7.24 11.08
C ASN A 674 -8.30 8.77 11.13
N PHE A 675 -7.28 9.54 10.76
CA PHE A 675 -7.36 11.00 10.66
C PHE A 675 -7.03 11.51 9.25
N LEU A 676 -7.64 12.64 8.92
CA LEU A 676 -7.54 13.37 7.65
C LEU A 676 -7.32 14.85 7.99
N GLY A 677 -6.26 15.49 7.47
CA GLY A 677 -6.00 16.90 7.74
C GLY A 677 -5.27 17.62 6.62
N GLY A 678 -5.42 18.95 6.56
CA GLY A 678 -4.89 19.76 5.45
C GLY A 678 -4.94 21.26 5.70
N VAL A 679 -4.37 22.01 4.76
CA VAL A 679 -4.41 23.47 4.70
C VAL A 679 -4.99 23.94 3.37
N TYR A 680 -5.64 25.10 3.38
CA TYR A 680 -6.24 25.69 2.18
C TYR A 680 -6.08 27.22 2.15
N GLN A 681 -6.08 27.78 0.93
CA GLN A 681 -5.98 29.21 0.69
C GLN A 681 -6.67 29.63 -0.61
N GLU A 682 -7.15 30.87 -0.69
CA GLU A 682 -7.66 31.43 -1.95
C GLU A 682 -6.49 31.77 -2.89
N ALA A 683 -6.45 31.14 -4.06
CA ALA A 683 -5.43 31.29 -5.09
C ALA A 683 -6.05 31.83 -6.40
N LEU A 684 -6.23 33.16 -6.46
CA LEU A 684 -6.71 33.88 -7.66
C LEU A 684 -5.72 33.82 -8.85
N THR A 685 -4.49 33.37 -8.60
CA THR A 685 -3.45 33.02 -9.56
C THR A 685 -2.84 31.68 -9.15
N GLN A 686 -2.32 30.88 -10.09
CA GLN A 686 -1.88 29.51 -9.82
C GLN A 686 -0.86 29.42 -8.67
N GLY A 687 -1.18 28.64 -7.64
CA GLY A 687 -0.37 28.49 -6.43
C GLY A 687 -0.45 29.66 -5.44
N GLY A 688 -1.19 30.74 -5.76
CA GLY A 688 -1.34 31.99 -4.98
C GLY A 688 -0.45 33.18 -5.41
N LYS A 689 0.24 33.07 -6.56
CA LYS A 689 1.39 33.93 -6.98
C LYS A 689 0.99 35.35 -7.45
N GLY A 690 0.52 36.20 -6.53
CA GLY A 690 0.25 37.63 -6.78
C GLY A 690 1.51 38.49 -6.98
N ALA A 691 1.47 39.44 -7.91
CA ALA A 691 2.60 40.31 -8.28
C ALA A 691 2.42 41.78 -7.88
N GLN A 692 1.20 42.20 -7.53
CA GLN A 692 0.84 43.57 -7.14
C GLN A 692 -0.01 43.63 -5.86
N PRO A 693 -0.10 44.81 -5.19
CA PRO A 693 -0.99 45.08 -4.05
C PRO A 693 -2.41 44.51 -4.13
N GLY A 694 -2.62 43.40 -3.42
CA GLY A 694 -3.92 42.73 -3.33
C GLY A 694 -4.24 41.78 -4.49
N GLU A 695 -3.21 41.11 -5.05
CA GLU A 695 -3.30 39.94 -5.94
C GLU A 695 -2.96 38.61 -5.25
N GLY A 696 -2.56 38.64 -3.97
CA GLY A 696 -2.31 37.45 -3.15
C GLY A 696 -3.56 36.92 -2.43
N THR A 697 -3.39 35.84 -1.69
CA THR A 697 -4.43 35.11 -0.93
C THR A 697 -5.26 36.00 -0.01
N THR A 698 -6.56 36.18 -0.27
CA THR A 698 -7.42 37.00 0.62
C THR A 698 -7.76 36.29 1.94
N PHE A 699 -7.83 34.97 1.95
CA PHE A 699 -8.02 34.15 3.15
C PHE A 699 -7.27 32.82 3.10
N GLN A 700 -7.11 32.21 4.27
CA GLN A 700 -6.52 30.88 4.46
C GLN A 700 -7.11 30.19 5.69
N GLY A 701 -6.92 28.87 5.78
CA GLY A 701 -7.34 28.06 6.92
C GLY A 701 -6.70 26.68 6.96
N THR A 702 -7.00 25.91 8.01
CA THR A 702 -6.68 24.49 8.13
C THR A 702 -7.94 23.69 8.49
N PHE A 703 -7.93 22.38 8.23
CA PHE A 703 -8.96 21.46 8.66
C PHE A 703 -8.37 20.13 9.16
N GLY A 704 -9.08 19.48 10.07
CA GLY A 704 -8.77 18.15 10.56
C GLY A 704 -10.05 17.39 10.92
N ALA A 705 -10.14 16.13 10.52
CA ALA A 705 -11.32 15.29 10.63
C ALA A 705 -10.95 13.84 10.99
N GLU A 706 -11.86 13.18 11.68
CA GLU A 706 -11.76 11.80 12.17
C GLU A 706 -12.69 10.89 11.36
N LYS A 707 -12.20 9.69 11.05
CA LYS A 707 -12.91 8.63 10.33
C LYS A 707 -14.19 8.23 11.07
N GLN A 708 -15.34 8.32 10.39
CA GLN A 708 -16.64 8.09 11.03
C GLN A 708 -16.96 6.58 11.07
N PRO A 709 -17.42 6.02 12.21
CA PRO A 709 -17.66 4.58 12.38
C PRO A 709 -18.87 4.05 11.59
N ASN A 710 -19.55 4.91 10.83
CA ASN A 710 -20.56 4.53 9.84
C ASN A 710 -20.25 5.28 8.54
N SER A 711 -19.30 4.75 7.75
CA SER A 711 -19.33 4.93 6.29
C SER A 711 -20.72 4.54 5.78
N LYS A 712 -21.22 5.24 4.75
CA LYS A 712 -22.61 5.08 4.28
C LYS A 712 -22.89 3.71 3.67
#